data_AF-A0A3D3BCN2-F1
#
_entry.id   AF-A0A3D3BCN2-F1
#
_cell.length_a   1.000
_cell.length_b   1.000
_cell.length_c   1.000
_cell.angle_alpha   90.00
_cell.angle_beta   90.00
_cell.angle_gamma   90.00
#
_symmetry.space_group_name_H-M   'P 1'
#
loop_
_entity.id
_entity.type
_entity.pdbx_description
1 polymer ?
#
loop_
_entity_poly.entity_id
_entity_poly.type
_entity_poly.pdbx_seq_one_letter_code
_entity_poly.pdbx_strand_id
1 'polypeptide(L)'
;MSNDPFSLDMFGSIVPSSGFGLGVTAFGGFSPDAANDDDPDPLPPAPAPALPVAATPARGARLRANFYLDGDRGLAASWKDRARANVAAILVADGIAKQDRPATPKEQAQLIRFTGFGAGELANGMFRRPGEVDFREVWDDIGSSLERAVCESDYASLARCTQYAHFTPEFIIRAIWAGVQKLGWRCGRVLEPGIGTGLFPALMPEPFRDVAYVTGIELDPVTARIARLLQPKARIINGDFARTDLAPIYDLAIGNPPFSDRTVRSDRAYRSLGLRLHDYFIARSIDLLKPGALAAFVTSHGTMDKADTTAREHIAKSADLIAAIRLPEGSFRRDAGTDVVVDILFFRKRKPGEPEGNQLWLDVDEIRPATDEDGAIRVNRWFGRHPDFVLGTHALTSGPFGETYTCRPRNDEDLDAALAAAIDLLPADLYDDEPTPIDIDLEDELGEIVALQPRGGSVREGSFFLDRSKGLMQMLDGSGVPVTVRKGRSGNGIPEKHVRIISKLIPIRDAVREVLKAQETDRPWRDLQIRLRIAWSSFVRDFGPINHTTVSIQEDAETGEVKETHRQPNLAPFRDDPDCWLVASIEDYDLETDTAKPGPIFSERVIAPPAAPTITSPADALAVVLNERGHVDIDHVAELLHSDPA
;
A
#
# COMPACT_ATOMS: atom_id res chain seq x y z
N MET A 1 -21.42 -7.62 -60.30
CA MET A 1 -21.34 -8.86 -59.50
C MET A 1 -20.06 -8.78 -58.68
N SER A 2 -20.07 -9.28 -57.43
CA SER A 2 -18.91 -9.34 -56.52
C SER A 2 -18.12 -8.02 -56.33
N ASN A 3 -18.41 -7.31 -55.24
CA ASN A 3 -17.44 -6.38 -54.66
C ASN A 3 -16.59 -7.15 -53.64
N ASP A 4 -15.28 -6.92 -53.63
CA ASP A 4 -14.42 -7.29 -52.52
C ASP A 4 -13.30 -6.23 -52.37
N PRO A 5 -13.34 -5.36 -51.35
CA PRO A 5 -12.34 -4.32 -51.12
C PRO A 5 -11.29 -4.73 -50.06
N PHE A 6 -10.07 -4.19 -50.22
CA PHE A 6 -8.90 -4.17 -49.30
C PHE A 6 -7.67 -5.02 -49.67
N SER A 7 -7.00 -4.67 -50.78
CA SER A 7 -5.57 -5.03 -51.00
C SER A 7 -4.83 -4.08 -51.97
N LEU A 8 -4.20 -3.03 -51.43
CA LEU A 8 -3.11 -2.24 -52.02
C LEU A 8 -2.26 -1.78 -50.81
N ASP A 9 -1.05 -2.27 -50.59
CA ASP A 9 0.20 -2.08 -51.35
C ASP A 9 0.75 -0.64 -51.25
N MET A 10 1.96 -0.49 -50.68
CA MET A 10 2.52 0.81 -50.29
C MET A 10 4.06 0.82 -50.18
N PHE A 11 4.77 0.38 -51.22
CA PHE A 11 6.20 0.68 -51.42
C PHE A 11 6.41 1.43 -52.74
N GLY A 12 6.50 2.77 -52.68
CA GLY A 12 6.51 3.63 -53.88
C GLY A 12 6.92 5.08 -53.65
N SER A 13 8.21 5.29 -53.35
CA SER A 13 8.94 6.56 -53.19
C SER A 13 8.58 7.72 -54.15
N ILE A 14 8.68 8.97 -53.66
CA ILE A 14 9.11 10.16 -54.42
C ILE A 14 9.81 11.16 -53.45
N VAL A 15 10.81 11.91 -53.95
CA VAL A 15 11.55 12.96 -53.22
C VAL A 15 11.69 14.20 -54.11
N PRO A 16 11.32 15.40 -53.61
CA PRO A 16 12.17 16.59 -53.75
C PRO A 16 12.08 17.55 -52.53
N SER A 17 12.97 18.53 -52.30
CA SER A 17 14.37 18.75 -52.71
C SER A 17 14.96 19.87 -51.81
N SER A 18 16.29 20.02 -51.75
CA SER A 18 16.97 21.06 -50.95
C SER A 18 17.25 22.34 -51.75
N GLY A 19 17.39 23.51 -51.10
CA GLY A 19 17.75 24.75 -51.80
C GLY A 19 18.25 25.92 -50.94
N PHE A 20 19.59 26.09 -50.92
CA PHE A 20 20.36 27.33 -50.64
C PHE A 20 20.27 27.97 -49.22
N GLY A 21 21.27 28.73 -48.75
CA GLY A 21 22.49 29.23 -49.41
C GLY A 21 23.72 29.44 -48.49
N LEU A 22 24.78 30.07 -49.02
CA LEU A 22 26.17 30.04 -48.51
C LEU A 22 26.84 31.43 -48.49
N GLY A 23 27.80 31.66 -47.57
CA GLY A 23 28.76 32.79 -47.56
C GLY A 23 29.60 32.79 -46.24
N VAL A 24 30.94 32.70 -46.14
CA VAL A 24 32.12 33.16 -46.95
C VAL A 24 32.44 34.65 -46.72
N THR A 25 33.67 35.15 -46.44
CA THR A 25 35.08 34.64 -46.45
C THR A 25 35.57 34.24 -45.02
N ALA A 26 36.80 34.38 -44.43
CA ALA A 26 38.16 34.92 -44.72
C ALA A 26 39.15 34.48 -43.57
N PHE A 27 40.50 34.64 -43.55
CA PHE A 27 41.59 34.54 -44.56
C PHE A 27 42.99 34.53 -43.84
N GLY A 28 43.96 33.69 -44.28
CA GLY A 28 45.42 33.77 -43.95
C GLY A 28 45.94 32.93 -42.76
N GLY A 29 47.17 32.39 -42.73
CA GLY A 29 48.20 32.28 -43.80
C GLY A 29 49.57 31.68 -43.36
N PHE A 30 50.02 30.60 -44.05
CA PHE A 30 51.39 30.02 -44.21
C PHE A 30 52.47 30.00 -43.07
N SER A 31 52.82 28.78 -42.62
CA SER A 31 54.16 28.10 -42.58
C SER A 31 55.49 28.83 -42.25
N PRO A 32 56.55 28.11 -41.78
CA PRO A 32 56.65 26.92 -40.92
C PRO A 32 57.78 27.04 -39.84
N ASP A 33 58.36 25.92 -39.41
CA ASP A 33 59.55 25.73 -38.55
C ASP A 33 59.40 26.03 -37.04
N ALA A 34 60.39 25.54 -36.26
CA ALA A 34 60.20 25.14 -34.86
C ALA A 34 61.00 25.95 -33.83
N ALA A 35 60.45 26.02 -32.61
CA ALA A 35 61.18 26.35 -31.39
C ALA A 35 60.65 25.47 -30.24
N ASN A 36 61.56 25.03 -29.37
CA ASN A 36 61.26 24.38 -28.10
C ASN A 36 61.48 25.41 -26.99
N ASP A 37 60.51 25.63 -26.12
CA ASP A 37 60.69 26.46 -24.92
C ASP A 37 59.88 25.88 -23.75
N ASP A 38 60.48 25.87 -22.57
CA ASP A 38 59.93 25.29 -21.33
C ASP A 38 59.46 26.41 -20.40
N ASP A 39 58.15 26.60 -20.26
CA ASP A 39 57.57 27.36 -19.14
C ASP A 39 56.14 26.85 -18.85
N PRO A 40 55.75 26.57 -17.59
CA PRO A 40 54.44 26.00 -17.28
C PRO A 40 53.33 27.07 -17.25
N ASP A 41 52.13 26.72 -17.71
CA ASP A 41 50.95 27.57 -17.65
C ASP A 41 50.67 28.10 -16.23
N PRO A 42 50.22 29.37 -16.09
CA PRO A 42 49.99 29.97 -14.78
C PRO A 42 48.84 29.28 -14.04
N LEU A 43 49.11 28.87 -12.80
CA LEU A 43 48.12 28.25 -11.91
C LEU A 43 46.84 29.11 -11.80
N PRO A 44 45.64 28.52 -11.91
CA PRO A 44 44.39 29.25 -11.69
C PRO A 44 44.34 29.77 -10.23
N PRO A 45 43.69 30.93 -10.00
CA PRO A 45 43.63 31.51 -8.67
C PRO A 45 42.92 30.56 -7.69
N ALA A 46 43.49 30.41 -6.50
CA ALA A 46 42.95 29.52 -5.47
C ALA A 46 41.47 29.87 -5.15
N PRO A 47 40.60 28.86 -4.98
CA PRO A 47 39.19 29.10 -4.68
C PRO A 47 39.06 29.91 -3.39
N ALA A 48 38.25 30.97 -3.42
CA ALA A 48 37.98 31.78 -2.25
C ALA A 48 37.44 30.89 -1.10
N PRO A 49 37.85 31.12 0.16
CA PRO A 49 37.40 30.31 1.27
C PRO A 49 35.87 30.37 1.35
N ALA A 50 35.23 29.21 1.34
CA ALA A 50 33.78 29.12 1.33
C ALA A 50 33.21 29.90 2.52
N LEU A 51 32.35 30.89 2.24
CA LEU A 51 31.58 31.56 3.27
C LEU A 51 30.84 30.49 4.07
N PRO A 52 30.89 30.52 5.42
CA PRO A 52 30.25 29.50 6.22
C PRO A 52 28.77 29.49 5.88
N VAL A 53 28.29 28.38 5.31
CA VAL A 53 26.87 28.18 5.01
C VAL A 53 26.13 28.36 6.32
N ALA A 54 25.39 29.47 6.44
CA ALA A 54 24.60 29.76 7.62
C ALA A 54 23.65 28.59 7.83
N ALA A 55 23.90 27.81 8.90
CA ALA A 55 23.24 26.53 9.09
C ALA A 55 21.73 26.76 9.14
N THR A 56 21.03 26.37 8.07
CA THR A 56 19.57 26.45 7.99
C THR A 56 19.02 25.74 9.22
N PRO A 57 18.33 26.44 10.13
CA PRO A 57 17.93 25.85 11.40
C PRO A 57 17.06 24.64 11.10
N ALA A 58 17.47 23.47 11.62
CA ALA A 58 16.81 22.22 11.31
C ALA A 58 15.32 22.33 11.63
N ARG A 59 14.47 22.34 10.59
CA ARG A 59 13.01 22.34 10.74
C ARG A 59 12.66 21.13 11.60
N GLY A 60 12.06 21.40 12.77
CA GLY A 60 12.35 20.62 13.97
C GLY A 60 12.05 19.12 13.86
N ALA A 61 13.12 18.31 13.84
CA ALA A 61 13.09 16.85 13.97
C ALA A 61 12.71 16.38 15.39
N ARG A 62 11.64 16.95 15.95
CA ARG A 62 11.17 16.78 17.33
C ARG A 62 9.64 16.68 17.46
N LEU A 63 8.90 16.53 16.35
CA LEU A 63 7.44 16.67 16.32
C LEU A 63 6.66 15.63 15.48
N ARG A 64 7.29 14.68 14.78
CA ARG A 64 6.60 13.50 14.23
C ARG A 64 6.65 12.36 15.25
N ALA A 65 5.60 12.23 16.07
CA ALA A 65 5.46 11.16 17.05
C ALA A 65 4.04 10.56 17.00
N ASN A 66 3.97 9.23 17.10
CA ASN A 66 2.71 8.50 17.20
C ASN A 66 1.95 8.89 18.48
N PHE A 67 0.65 9.14 18.33
CA PHE A 67 -0.24 9.41 19.44
C PHE A 67 -0.62 8.10 20.12
N TYR A 68 -0.27 7.99 21.39
CA TYR A 68 -0.70 6.90 22.26
C TYR A 68 -1.76 7.41 23.25
N LEU A 69 -2.78 6.58 23.50
CA LEU A 69 -3.93 6.91 24.32
C LEU A 69 -3.85 6.21 25.68
N ASP A 70 -3.59 6.97 26.74
CA ASP A 70 -3.67 6.48 28.10
C ASP A 70 -5.12 6.58 28.60
N GLY A 71 -5.82 5.45 28.67
CA GLY A 71 -7.23 5.36 29.11
C GLY A 71 -8.24 5.40 27.96
N ASP A 72 -9.38 6.07 28.18
CA ASP A 72 -10.47 6.20 27.21
C ASP A 72 -10.49 7.62 26.60
N ARG A 73 -10.98 7.77 25.36
CA ARG A 73 -10.96 9.04 24.60
C ARG A 73 -11.71 10.20 25.26
N GLY A 74 -12.61 9.92 26.21
CA GLY A 74 -13.52 10.91 26.78
C GLY A 74 -14.56 11.38 25.77
N LEU A 75 -15.27 10.44 25.14
CA LEU A 75 -16.36 10.72 24.21
C LEU A 75 -17.52 11.43 24.93
N ALA A 76 -18.19 12.36 24.24
CA ALA A 76 -19.35 13.05 24.80
C ALA A 76 -20.53 12.09 25.04
N ALA A 77 -21.39 12.42 26.01
CA ALA A 77 -22.55 11.59 26.36
C ALA A 77 -23.69 11.64 25.31
N SER A 78 -23.84 12.76 24.58
CA SER A 78 -24.87 12.91 23.54
C SER A 78 -24.28 12.72 22.13
N TRP A 79 -25.07 12.14 21.22
CA TRP A 79 -24.68 12.02 19.82
C TRP A 79 -24.52 13.38 19.14
N LYS A 80 -25.29 14.40 19.52
CA LYS A 80 -25.15 15.78 19.01
C LYS A 80 -23.82 16.41 19.38
N ASP A 81 -23.30 16.12 20.57
CA ASP A 81 -21.98 16.61 20.99
C ASP A 81 -20.83 15.81 20.37
N ARG A 82 -21.03 14.50 20.09
CA ARG A 82 -20.12 13.73 19.24
C ARG A 82 -20.11 14.24 17.79
N ALA A 83 -21.26 14.64 17.24
CA ALA A 83 -21.34 15.26 15.92
C ALA A 83 -20.55 16.58 15.85
N ARG A 84 -20.70 17.44 16.86
CA ARG A 84 -19.89 18.68 17.00
C ARG A 84 -18.39 18.36 17.12
N ALA A 85 -18.02 17.34 17.91
CA ALA A 85 -16.64 16.90 18.03
C ALA A 85 -16.07 16.36 16.71
N ASN A 86 -16.86 15.61 15.93
CA ASN A 86 -16.46 15.14 14.59
C ASN A 86 -16.19 16.31 13.64
N VAL A 87 -17.12 17.27 13.53
CA VAL A 87 -16.95 18.45 12.66
C VAL A 87 -15.74 19.28 13.11
N ALA A 88 -15.52 19.44 14.42
CA ALA A 88 -14.33 20.09 14.94
C ALA A 88 -13.03 19.33 14.59
N ALA A 89 -13.01 18.00 14.69
CA ALA A 89 -11.85 17.18 14.31
C ALA A 89 -11.55 17.28 12.81
N ILE A 90 -12.56 17.32 11.94
CA ILE A 90 -12.41 17.55 10.50
C ILE A 90 -11.75 18.92 10.24
N LEU A 91 -12.29 19.99 10.83
CA LEU A 91 -11.77 21.35 10.66
C LEU A 91 -10.34 21.50 11.21
N VAL A 92 -10.00 20.83 12.31
CA VAL A 92 -8.63 20.77 12.85
C VAL A 92 -7.71 20.00 11.90
N ALA A 93 -8.13 18.85 11.36
CA ALA A 93 -7.32 18.06 10.44
C ALA A 93 -7.02 18.79 9.11
N ASP A 94 -8.02 19.46 8.55
CA ASP A 94 -7.87 20.32 7.37
C ASP A 94 -6.98 21.55 7.66
N GLY A 95 -7.18 22.21 8.80
CA GLY A 95 -6.37 23.35 9.23
C GLY A 95 -4.89 23.00 9.44
N ILE A 96 -4.60 21.81 9.97
CA ILE A 96 -3.23 21.29 10.13
C ILE A 96 -2.62 20.94 8.76
N ALA A 97 -3.37 20.26 7.90
CA ALA A 97 -2.91 19.89 6.56
C ALA A 97 -2.57 21.13 5.69
N LYS A 98 -3.38 22.19 5.77
CA LYS A 98 -3.13 23.49 5.10
C LYS A 98 -1.92 24.26 5.67
N GLN A 99 -1.41 23.87 6.83
CA GLN A 99 -0.25 24.47 7.49
C GLN A 99 1.04 23.67 7.30
N ASP A 100 0.99 22.53 6.59
CA ASP A 100 2.12 21.61 6.34
C ASP A 100 2.99 21.34 7.60
N ARG A 101 2.31 20.90 8.67
CA ARG A 101 2.94 20.65 9.97
C ARG A 101 2.36 19.40 10.65
N PRO A 102 3.09 18.80 11.60
CA PRO A 102 2.51 17.81 12.52
C PRO A 102 1.43 18.43 13.43
N ALA A 103 0.53 17.57 13.90
CA ALA A 103 -0.43 17.89 14.94
C ALA A 103 0.28 18.02 16.30
N THR A 104 -0.18 18.96 17.13
CA THR A 104 0.25 19.05 18.54
C THR A 104 -0.48 18.03 19.41
N PRO A 105 0.05 17.62 20.58
CA PRO A 105 -0.62 16.66 21.46
C PRO A 105 -2.05 17.07 21.87
N LYS A 106 -2.33 18.39 21.98
CA LYS A 106 -3.68 18.91 22.23
C LYS A 106 -4.62 18.70 21.06
N GLU A 107 -4.12 18.85 19.83
CA GLU A 107 -4.90 18.58 18.60
C GLU A 107 -5.10 17.08 18.40
N GLN A 108 -4.08 16.25 18.65
CA GLN A 108 -4.22 14.78 18.62
C GLN A 108 -5.28 14.30 19.63
N ALA A 109 -5.30 14.84 20.85
CA ALA A 109 -6.35 14.56 21.84
C ALA A 109 -7.76 15.08 21.47
N GLN A 110 -7.89 15.95 20.46
CA GLN A 110 -9.17 16.31 19.84
C GLN A 110 -9.50 15.38 18.65
N LEU A 111 -8.51 15.10 17.80
CA LEU A 111 -8.64 14.26 16.61
C LEU A 111 -9.04 12.81 16.94
N ILE A 112 -8.47 12.22 17.99
CA ILE A 112 -8.77 10.84 18.43
C ILE A 112 -10.25 10.65 18.84
N ARG A 113 -10.96 11.75 19.18
CA ARG A 113 -12.39 11.74 19.56
C ARG A 113 -13.34 11.66 18.38
N PHE A 114 -12.84 11.69 17.14
CA PHE A 114 -13.66 11.44 15.96
C PHE A 114 -14.20 9.99 16.01
N THR A 115 -15.53 9.84 16.01
CA THR A 115 -16.22 8.55 16.01
C THR A 115 -16.88 8.23 14.67
N GLY A 116 -16.60 9.02 13.63
CA GLY A 116 -17.35 8.99 12.37
C GLY A 116 -18.85 9.14 12.59
N PHE A 117 -19.64 8.74 11.58
CA PHE A 117 -21.08 8.95 11.56
C PHE A 117 -21.88 7.63 11.47
N GLY A 118 -21.29 6.50 11.89
CA GLY A 118 -21.91 5.18 11.79
C GLY A 118 -23.06 4.91 12.75
N ALA A 119 -23.06 5.55 13.92
CA ALA A 119 -24.17 5.43 14.88
C ALA A 119 -25.49 5.93 14.25
N GLY A 120 -26.58 5.17 14.43
CA GLY A 120 -27.83 5.39 13.68
C GLY A 120 -28.43 6.79 13.81
N GLU A 121 -28.27 7.46 14.96
CA GLU A 121 -28.70 8.85 15.16
C GLU A 121 -27.85 9.84 14.33
N LEU A 122 -26.54 9.62 14.23
CA LEU A 122 -25.64 10.42 13.39
C LEU A 122 -25.93 10.20 11.90
N ALA A 123 -26.01 8.94 11.46
CA ALA A 123 -26.26 8.58 10.06
C ALA A 123 -27.58 9.17 9.52
N ASN A 124 -28.60 9.28 10.38
CA ASN A 124 -29.92 9.83 10.03
C ASN A 124 -30.07 11.35 10.27
N GLY A 125 -29.13 11.99 10.96
CA GLY A 125 -29.19 13.42 11.31
C GLY A 125 -28.18 14.29 10.55
N MET A 126 -26.97 13.78 10.31
CA MET A 126 -25.84 14.54 9.75
C MET A 126 -25.80 14.60 8.22
N PHE A 127 -26.70 13.89 7.54
CA PHE A 127 -26.78 13.84 6.08
C PHE A 127 -28.24 14.02 5.65
N ARG A 128 -28.47 14.78 4.57
CA ARG A 128 -29.79 14.85 3.93
C ARG A 128 -30.18 13.48 3.37
N ARG A 129 -31.47 13.15 3.42
CA ARG A 129 -31.99 11.94 2.77
C ARG A 129 -32.14 12.16 1.26
N PRO A 130 -32.08 11.09 0.44
CA PRO A 130 -32.33 11.20 -1.00
C PRO A 130 -33.70 11.82 -1.31
N GLY A 131 -33.71 13.03 -1.86
CA GLY A 131 -34.92 13.78 -2.21
C GLY A 131 -35.43 14.77 -1.13
N GLU A 132 -34.82 14.83 0.05
CA GLU A 132 -35.10 15.87 1.05
C GLU A 132 -34.11 17.05 0.90
N VAL A 133 -34.61 18.28 0.93
CA VAL A 133 -33.80 19.52 0.78
C VAL A 133 -33.26 20.01 2.12
N ASP A 134 -33.98 19.74 3.20
CA ASP A 134 -33.64 20.18 4.56
C ASP A 134 -33.01 19.01 5.34
N PHE A 135 -32.28 19.32 6.42
CA PHE A 135 -31.92 18.31 7.41
C PHE A 135 -33.10 17.97 8.32
N ARG A 136 -32.99 16.89 9.10
CA ARG A 136 -33.95 16.63 10.18
C ARG A 136 -33.97 17.79 11.18
N GLU A 137 -35.13 18.03 11.76
CA GLU A 137 -35.32 19.03 12.81
C GLU A 137 -34.30 18.84 13.94
N VAL A 138 -33.74 19.96 14.43
CA VAL A 138 -32.66 20.00 15.43
C VAL A 138 -31.33 19.34 15.00
N TRP A 139 -31.08 19.17 13.70
CA TRP A 139 -29.76 18.80 13.13
C TRP A 139 -29.18 19.81 12.14
N ASP A 140 -30.00 20.70 11.57
CA ASP A 140 -29.62 21.59 10.45
C ASP A 140 -28.32 22.37 10.67
N ASP A 141 -28.17 23.08 11.81
CA ASP A 141 -26.94 23.81 12.14
C ASP A 141 -25.67 22.95 12.05
N ILE A 142 -25.76 21.67 12.42
CA ILE A 142 -24.62 20.76 12.51
C ILE A 142 -24.36 20.09 11.16
N GLY A 143 -25.41 19.65 10.47
CA GLY A 143 -25.34 19.13 9.10
C GLY A 143 -24.81 20.17 8.10
N SER A 144 -25.40 21.37 8.11
CA SER A 144 -24.94 22.53 7.33
C SER A 144 -23.55 23.00 7.75
N SER A 145 -23.04 22.65 8.93
CA SER A 145 -21.64 22.87 9.33
C SER A 145 -20.69 21.77 8.85
N LEU A 146 -21.15 20.52 8.72
CA LEU A 146 -20.38 19.46 8.05
C LEU A 146 -20.21 19.75 6.56
N GLU A 147 -21.30 20.11 5.87
CA GLU A 147 -21.27 20.42 4.42
C GLU A 147 -20.34 21.58 4.06
N ARG A 148 -20.11 22.53 4.98
CA ARG A 148 -19.15 23.63 4.81
C ARG A 148 -17.73 23.30 5.26
N ALA A 149 -17.52 22.18 5.97
CA ALA A 149 -16.22 21.75 6.50
C ALA A 149 -15.46 20.79 5.56
N VAL A 150 -16.13 20.22 4.55
CA VAL A 150 -15.55 19.28 3.58
C VAL A 150 -15.93 19.67 2.15
N CYS A 151 -15.22 19.13 1.15
CA CYS A 151 -15.66 19.17 -0.24
C CYS A 151 -16.71 18.08 -0.53
N GLU A 152 -17.42 18.20 -1.65
CA GLU A 152 -18.50 17.28 -2.05
C GLU A 152 -18.05 15.80 -2.10
N SER A 153 -16.83 15.53 -2.57
CA SER A 153 -16.26 14.17 -2.61
C SER A 153 -16.05 13.56 -1.22
N ASP A 154 -15.61 14.38 -0.26
CA ASP A 154 -15.37 13.97 1.12
C ASP A 154 -16.70 13.81 1.86
N TYR A 155 -17.69 14.70 1.61
CA TYR A 155 -19.06 14.54 2.12
C TYR A 155 -19.72 13.25 1.61
N ALA A 156 -19.66 12.99 0.31
CA ALA A 156 -20.18 11.77 -0.30
C ALA A 156 -19.42 10.51 0.13
N SER A 157 -18.17 10.63 0.60
CA SER A 157 -17.43 9.54 1.22
C SER A 157 -17.91 9.27 2.65
N LEU A 158 -17.97 10.30 3.49
CA LEU A 158 -18.48 10.19 4.86
C LEU A 158 -19.91 9.65 4.90
N ALA A 159 -20.79 10.15 4.02
CA ALA A 159 -22.17 9.68 3.87
C ALA A 159 -22.24 8.19 3.53
N ARG A 160 -21.37 7.71 2.63
CA ARG A 160 -21.29 6.29 2.24
C ARG A 160 -20.74 5.40 3.35
N CYS A 161 -19.82 5.93 4.16
CA CYS A 161 -19.18 5.20 5.25
C CYS A 161 -20.06 5.09 6.51
N THR A 162 -21.17 5.81 6.61
CA THR A 162 -22.20 5.65 7.67
C THR A 162 -22.65 4.20 7.86
N GLN A 163 -22.64 3.38 6.81
CA GLN A 163 -23.07 1.98 6.88
C GLN A 163 -22.06 1.06 7.62
N TYR A 164 -20.80 1.50 7.81
CA TYR A 164 -19.68 0.63 8.21
C TYR A 164 -18.74 1.25 9.25
N ALA A 165 -18.74 2.58 9.44
CA ALA A 165 -17.80 3.31 10.30
C ALA A 165 -18.17 3.23 11.80
N HIS A 166 -18.09 2.03 12.37
CA HIS A 166 -18.23 1.77 13.81
C HIS A 166 -16.85 1.54 14.45
N PHE A 167 -16.48 2.40 15.39
CA PHE A 167 -15.17 2.38 16.03
C PHE A 167 -15.16 1.43 17.23
N THR A 168 -14.16 0.55 17.29
CA THR A 168 -14.00 -0.44 18.37
C THR A 168 -13.84 0.27 19.73
N PRO A 169 -14.60 -0.13 20.77
CA PRO A 169 -14.40 0.31 22.15
C PRO A 169 -12.98 0.05 22.67
N GLU A 170 -12.45 0.99 23.44
CA GLU A 170 -11.07 0.95 23.93
C GLU A 170 -10.73 -0.30 24.78
N PHE A 171 -11.69 -0.80 25.58
CA PHE A 171 -11.48 -2.01 26.39
C PHE A 171 -11.23 -3.28 25.55
N ILE A 172 -11.94 -3.41 24.42
CA ILE A 172 -11.81 -4.55 23.50
C ILE A 172 -10.44 -4.51 22.81
N ILE A 173 -9.97 -3.32 22.41
CA ILE A 173 -8.64 -3.15 21.82
C ILE A 173 -7.55 -3.51 22.84
N ARG A 174 -7.68 -3.07 24.11
CA ARG A 174 -6.75 -3.43 25.19
C ARG A 174 -6.73 -4.95 25.43
N ALA A 175 -7.89 -5.61 25.42
CA ALA A 175 -7.98 -7.07 25.54
C ALA A 175 -7.32 -7.81 24.36
N ILE A 176 -7.51 -7.33 23.12
CA ILE A 176 -6.85 -7.90 21.93
C ILE A 176 -5.32 -7.78 22.05
N TRP A 177 -4.81 -6.61 22.44
CA TRP A 177 -3.37 -6.43 22.67
C TRP A 177 -2.82 -7.33 23.79
N ALA A 178 -3.56 -7.49 24.89
CA ALA A 178 -3.20 -8.43 25.96
C ALA A 178 -3.17 -9.89 25.47
N GLY A 179 -4.11 -10.29 24.62
CA GLY A 179 -4.11 -11.61 23.98
C GLY A 179 -2.92 -11.80 23.02
N VAL A 180 -2.64 -10.82 22.16
CA VAL A 180 -1.46 -10.83 21.26
C VAL A 180 -0.14 -10.91 22.04
N GLN A 181 -0.04 -10.18 23.16
CA GLN A 181 1.13 -10.25 24.06
C GLN A 181 1.25 -11.61 24.75
N LYS A 182 0.14 -12.18 25.25
CA LYS A 182 0.11 -13.49 25.90
C LYS A 182 0.48 -14.63 24.93
N LEU A 183 0.09 -14.51 23.66
CA LEU A 183 0.52 -15.40 22.57
C LEU A 183 2.01 -15.28 22.21
N GLY A 184 2.77 -14.41 22.89
CA GLY A 184 4.22 -14.29 22.77
C GLY A 184 4.71 -13.37 21.65
N TRP A 185 3.82 -12.54 21.06
CA TRP A 185 4.22 -11.58 20.03
C TRP A 185 5.22 -10.55 20.57
N ARG A 186 6.18 -10.14 19.73
CA ARG A 186 7.37 -9.38 20.18
C ARG A 186 7.53 -8.06 19.44
N CYS A 187 7.57 -8.12 18.11
CA CYS A 187 7.81 -6.99 17.23
C CYS A 187 7.59 -7.40 15.76
N GLY A 188 7.57 -6.43 14.85
CA GLY A 188 7.43 -6.69 13.42
C GLY A 188 6.41 -5.79 12.72
N ARG A 189 6.09 -6.12 11.45
CA ARG A 189 5.16 -5.32 10.64
C ARG A 189 3.71 -5.70 10.95
N VAL A 190 2.93 -4.71 11.34
CA VAL A 190 1.52 -4.84 11.70
C VAL A 190 0.66 -4.35 10.53
N LEU A 191 -0.32 -5.16 10.10
CA LEU A 191 -1.35 -4.75 9.15
C LEU A 191 -2.65 -4.43 9.89
N GLU A 192 -3.22 -3.26 9.64
CA GLU A 192 -4.62 -2.95 9.96
C GLU A 192 -5.38 -2.64 8.66
N PRO A 193 -6.25 -3.56 8.17
CA PRO A 193 -6.84 -3.47 6.84
C PRO A 193 -8.01 -2.46 6.74
N GLY A 194 -8.43 -1.89 7.86
CA GLY A 194 -9.49 -0.89 7.99
C GLY A 194 -9.25 -0.03 9.23
N ILE A 195 -8.27 0.87 9.18
CA ILE A 195 -7.68 1.51 10.37
C ILE A 195 -8.56 2.57 11.05
N GLY A 196 -9.54 3.14 10.34
CA GLY A 196 -10.28 4.28 10.86
C GLY A 196 -9.32 5.40 11.28
N THR A 197 -9.38 5.82 12.55
CA THR A 197 -8.51 6.85 13.13
C THR A 197 -7.20 6.31 13.75
N GLY A 198 -6.94 4.99 13.69
CA GLY A 198 -5.76 4.39 14.30
C GLY A 198 -5.90 4.14 15.80
N LEU A 199 -7.02 3.55 16.22
CA LEU A 199 -7.24 3.20 17.64
C LEU A 199 -6.39 2.02 18.10
N PHE A 200 -6.20 1.00 17.25
CA PHE A 200 -5.31 -0.13 17.58
C PHE A 200 -3.86 0.33 17.81
N PRO A 201 -3.22 1.13 16.92
CA PRO A 201 -1.92 1.71 17.23
C PRO A 201 -1.93 2.70 18.39
N ALA A 202 -2.98 3.50 18.58
CA ALA A 202 -3.06 4.43 19.72
C ALA A 202 -3.09 3.70 21.08
N LEU A 203 -3.73 2.54 21.17
CA LEU A 203 -3.78 1.72 22.39
C LEU A 203 -2.68 0.64 22.44
N MET A 204 -1.64 0.77 21.62
CA MET A 204 -0.51 -0.16 21.60
C MET A 204 0.24 -0.16 22.96
N PRO A 205 0.46 -1.34 23.58
CA PRO A 205 1.26 -1.50 24.79
C PRO A 205 2.65 -0.90 24.64
N GLU A 206 3.15 -0.28 25.71
CA GLU A 206 4.48 0.37 25.74
C GLU A 206 5.62 -0.48 25.16
N PRO A 207 5.77 -1.79 25.47
CA PRO A 207 6.85 -2.62 24.92
C PRO A 207 6.85 -2.79 23.40
N PHE A 208 5.75 -2.48 22.72
CA PHE A 208 5.63 -2.63 21.26
C PHE A 208 5.82 -1.31 20.50
N ARG A 209 5.76 -0.14 21.18
CA ARG A 209 5.67 1.19 20.55
C ARG A 209 6.86 1.53 19.66
N ASP A 210 8.06 1.11 20.05
CA ASP A 210 9.31 1.37 19.33
C ASP A 210 9.78 0.19 18.44
N VAL A 211 8.99 -0.88 18.33
CA VAL A 211 9.36 -2.11 17.62
C VAL A 211 8.27 -2.66 16.67
N ALA A 212 7.13 -1.96 16.56
CA ALA A 212 6.03 -2.29 15.67
C ALA A 212 5.87 -1.23 14.57
N TYR A 213 6.00 -1.62 13.30
CA TYR A 213 5.71 -0.72 12.17
C TYR A 213 4.33 -1.02 11.58
N VAL A 214 3.45 -0.03 11.59
CA VAL A 214 2.03 -0.21 11.26
C VAL A 214 1.74 0.25 9.83
N THR A 215 1.21 -0.64 9.00
CA THR A 215 0.52 -0.27 7.75
C THR A 215 -0.98 -0.26 7.99
N GLY A 216 -1.59 0.91 7.91
CA GLY A 216 -3.03 1.11 8.04
C GLY A 216 -3.67 1.40 6.69
N ILE A 217 -4.78 0.74 6.37
CA ILE A 217 -5.55 0.98 5.14
C ILE A 217 -6.89 1.59 5.52
N GLU A 218 -7.26 2.73 4.94
CA GLU A 218 -8.56 3.38 5.19
C GLU A 218 -9.17 3.88 3.87
N LEU A 219 -10.44 3.57 3.63
CA LEU A 219 -11.16 3.94 2.41
C LEU A 219 -11.52 5.43 2.39
N ASP A 220 -11.91 5.99 3.53
CA ASP A 220 -12.41 7.36 3.64
C ASP A 220 -11.26 8.39 3.73
N PRO A 221 -11.18 9.39 2.83
CA PRO A 221 -10.06 10.33 2.77
C PRO A 221 -9.98 11.23 4.00
N VAL A 222 -11.12 11.59 4.61
CA VAL A 222 -11.18 12.40 5.84
C VAL A 222 -10.64 11.61 7.03
N THR A 223 -11.11 10.37 7.19
CA THR A 223 -10.70 9.48 8.28
C THR A 223 -9.22 9.09 8.15
N ALA A 224 -8.74 8.81 6.93
CA ALA A 224 -7.32 8.59 6.64
C ALA A 224 -6.44 9.84 6.88
N ARG A 225 -6.98 11.06 6.66
CA ARG A 225 -6.31 12.33 6.99
C ARG A 225 -6.13 12.47 8.51
N ILE A 226 -7.16 12.13 9.28
CA ILE A 226 -7.11 12.12 10.76
C ILE A 226 -6.11 11.07 11.26
N ALA A 227 -6.11 9.86 10.70
CA ALA A 227 -5.16 8.79 11.06
C ALA A 227 -3.69 9.19 10.82
N ARG A 228 -3.37 9.88 9.71
CA ARG A 228 -1.99 10.39 9.45
C ARG A 228 -1.51 11.41 10.49
N LEU A 229 -2.43 12.20 11.07
CA LEU A 229 -2.10 13.19 12.10
C LEU A 229 -1.96 12.57 13.50
N LEU A 230 -2.61 11.43 13.73
CA LEU A 230 -2.50 10.64 14.94
C LEU A 230 -1.30 9.69 14.91
N GLN A 231 -1.01 9.07 13.77
CA GLN A 231 0.07 8.08 13.61
C GLN A 231 1.07 8.51 12.51
N PRO A 232 1.82 9.62 12.71
CA PRO A 232 2.75 10.17 11.71
C PRO A 232 4.05 9.37 11.51
N LYS A 233 4.24 8.22 12.18
CA LYS A 233 5.26 7.20 11.86
C LYS A 233 4.64 5.87 11.37
N ALA A 234 3.42 5.91 10.83
CA ALA A 234 2.70 4.74 10.33
C ALA A 234 2.31 4.93 8.87
N ARG A 235 2.35 3.85 8.10
CA ARG A 235 2.03 3.86 6.66
C ARG A 235 0.51 3.85 6.44
N ILE A 236 -0.10 5.03 6.51
CA ILE A 236 -1.55 5.22 6.30
C ILE A 236 -1.89 5.38 4.82
N ILE A 237 -2.26 4.27 4.17
CA ILE A 237 -2.70 4.24 2.77
C ILE A 237 -4.19 4.57 2.71
N ASN A 238 -4.55 5.66 2.03
CA ASN A 238 -5.95 5.92 1.69
C ASN A 238 -6.36 5.14 0.43
N GLY A 239 -7.31 4.20 0.55
CA GLY A 239 -7.82 3.43 -0.57
C GLY A 239 -8.62 2.18 -0.18
N ASP A 240 -9.25 1.57 -1.18
CA ASP A 240 -9.96 0.29 -1.08
C ASP A 240 -8.98 -0.87 -0.82
N PHE A 241 -9.05 -1.51 0.35
CA PHE A 241 -8.23 -2.69 0.71
C PHE A 241 -8.36 -3.82 -0.31
N ALA A 242 -9.51 -3.98 -0.97
CA ALA A 242 -9.69 -4.97 -2.03
C ALA A 242 -9.00 -4.60 -3.35
N ARG A 243 -8.33 -3.43 -3.41
CA ARG A 243 -7.61 -2.94 -4.57
C ARG A 243 -6.12 -2.72 -4.29
N THR A 244 -5.71 -2.16 -3.16
CA THR A 244 -4.28 -1.84 -2.94
C THR A 244 -3.43 -3.11 -3.01
N ASP A 245 -2.24 -3.07 -3.62
CA ASP A 245 -1.34 -4.23 -3.60
C ASP A 245 -0.49 -4.21 -2.33
N LEU A 246 -0.30 -5.39 -1.75
CA LEU A 246 0.46 -5.63 -0.53
C LEU A 246 1.25 -6.93 -0.70
N ALA A 247 2.49 -6.93 -0.20
CA ALA A 247 3.29 -8.14 -0.11
C ALA A 247 2.93 -8.92 1.17
N PRO A 248 3.09 -10.26 1.19
CA PRO A 248 2.84 -11.08 2.37
C PRO A 248 4.02 -10.99 3.36
N ILE A 249 4.17 -9.83 4.01
CA ILE A 249 5.35 -9.47 4.82
C ILE A 249 5.02 -9.08 6.27
N TYR A 250 3.80 -9.38 6.72
CA TYR A 250 3.31 -8.96 8.04
C TYR A 250 3.53 -10.02 9.12
N ASP A 251 3.98 -9.55 10.29
CA ASP A 251 4.22 -10.33 11.50
C ASP A 251 2.98 -10.38 12.42
N LEU A 252 2.04 -9.47 12.19
CA LEU A 252 0.76 -9.36 12.88
C LEU A 252 -0.28 -8.73 11.95
N ALA A 253 -1.53 -9.20 12.00
CA ALA A 253 -2.67 -8.54 11.37
C ALA A 253 -3.81 -8.38 12.38
N ILE A 254 -4.24 -7.14 12.60
CA ILE A 254 -5.25 -6.79 13.61
C ILE A 254 -6.31 -5.86 13.04
N GLY A 255 -7.42 -5.70 13.76
CA GLY A 255 -8.40 -4.66 13.49
C GLY A 255 -9.84 -5.09 13.71
N ASN A 256 -10.76 -4.25 13.23
CA ASN A 256 -12.20 -4.52 13.18
C ASN A 256 -12.70 -4.30 11.74
N PRO A 257 -12.64 -5.32 10.87
CA PRO A 257 -13.11 -5.22 9.49
C PRO A 257 -14.57 -4.73 9.35
N PRO A 258 -14.89 -3.94 8.31
CA PRO A 258 -16.23 -3.38 8.14
C PRO A 258 -17.30 -4.46 7.91
N PHE A 259 -18.31 -4.51 8.79
CA PHE A 259 -19.38 -5.52 8.73
C PHE A 259 -20.36 -5.20 7.59
N SER A 260 -20.21 -5.89 6.45
CA SER A 260 -21.19 -5.84 5.36
C SER A 260 -21.41 -7.22 4.73
N ASP A 261 -22.67 -7.52 4.40
CA ASP A 261 -23.07 -8.69 3.61
C ASP A 261 -22.77 -8.54 2.12
N ARG A 262 -22.27 -7.37 1.69
CA ARG A 262 -21.79 -7.11 0.34
C ARG A 262 -20.64 -8.05 -0.03
N THR A 263 -20.87 -8.95 -0.99
CA THR A 263 -19.82 -9.76 -1.61
C THR A 263 -18.73 -8.89 -2.27
N VAL A 264 -17.46 -9.21 -2.00
CA VAL A 264 -16.32 -8.58 -2.67
C VAL A 264 -16.08 -9.24 -4.03
N ARG A 265 -16.01 -8.42 -5.10
CA ARG A 265 -15.83 -8.88 -6.50
C ARG A 265 -14.72 -8.14 -7.26
N SER A 266 -14.05 -7.18 -6.60
CA SER A 266 -12.97 -6.35 -7.15
C SER A 266 -11.63 -7.10 -7.23
N ASP A 267 -11.30 -7.87 -6.20
CA ASP A 267 -10.09 -8.68 -6.15
C ASP A 267 -10.26 -9.98 -6.97
N ARG A 268 -9.38 -10.20 -7.95
CA ARG A 268 -9.44 -11.37 -8.84
C ARG A 268 -9.11 -12.68 -8.14
N ALA A 269 -8.31 -12.67 -7.07
CA ALA A 269 -7.89 -13.89 -6.37
C ALA A 269 -9.01 -14.50 -5.52
N TYR A 270 -9.88 -13.67 -4.93
CA TYR A 270 -10.95 -14.10 -4.02
C TYR A 270 -12.36 -14.03 -4.65
N ARG A 271 -12.52 -13.45 -5.84
CA ARG A 271 -13.81 -13.28 -6.53
C ARG A 271 -14.58 -14.60 -6.74
N SER A 272 -13.88 -15.73 -6.87
CA SER A 272 -14.47 -17.07 -6.98
C SER A 272 -15.08 -17.58 -5.67
N LEU A 273 -14.62 -17.08 -4.51
CA LEU A 273 -15.05 -17.50 -3.18
C LEU A 273 -16.31 -16.78 -2.70
N GLY A 274 -16.76 -15.71 -3.37
CA GLY A 274 -18.02 -15.01 -3.07
C GLY A 274 -18.12 -14.32 -1.69
N LEU A 275 -17.00 -14.22 -0.96
CA LEU A 275 -16.92 -13.79 0.44
C LEU A 275 -17.61 -12.44 0.71
N ARG A 276 -18.29 -12.34 1.87
CA ARG A 276 -18.79 -11.07 2.44
C ARG A 276 -17.63 -10.16 2.80
N LEU A 277 -17.90 -8.88 3.06
CA LEU A 277 -16.85 -7.87 3.25
C LEU A 277 -15.93 -8.19 4.44
N HIS A 278 -16.51 -8.54 5.59
CA HIS A 278 -15.78 -8.92 6.81
C HIS A 278 -14.97 -10.21 6.60
N ASP A 279 -15.60 -11.26 6.04
CA ASP A 279 -14.94 -12.54 5.72
C ASP A 279 -13.71 -12.33 4.81
N TYR A 280 -13.88 -11.52 3.76
CA TYR A 280 -12.83 -11.20 2.80
C TYR A 280 -11.66 -10.46 3.45
N PHE A 281 -11.93 -9.49 4.32
CA PHE A 281 -10.89 -8.75 5.02
C PHE A 281 -10.06 -9.67 5.93
N ILE A 282 -10.70 -10.58 6.68
CA ILE A 282 -10.01 -11.56 7.54
C ILE A 282 -9.17 -12.51 6.69
N ALA A 283 -9.79 -13.18 5.71
CA ALA A 283 -9.13 -14.16 4.85
C ALA A 283 -7.90 -13.58 4.14
N ARG A 284 -8.05 -12.41 3.48
CA ARG A 284 -6.95 -11.76 2.77
C ARG A 284 -5.86 -11.25 3.71
N SER A 285 -6.21 -10.78 4.91
CA SER A 285 -5.19 -10.32 5.87
C SER A 285 -4.36 -11.48 6.40
N ILE A 286 -4.97 -12.65 6.64
CA ILE A 286 -4.27 -13.89 6.97
C ILE A 286 -3.38 -14.33 5.79
N ASP A 287 -3.85 -14.25 4.55
CA ASP A 287 -3.01 -14.57 3.38
C ASP A 287 -1.82 -13.59 3.19
N LEU A 288 -1.90 -12.37 3.73
CA LEU A 288 -0.81 -11.38 3.80
C LEU A 288 0.16 -11.53 4.99
N LEU A 289 -0.09 -12.44 5.94
CA LEU A 289 0.87 -12.76 7.00
C LEU A 289 2.05 -13.60 6.48
N LYS A 290 3.19 -13.52 7.19
CA LYS A 290 4.26 -14.53 7.11
C LYS A 290 3.76 -15.88 7.68
N PRO A 291 4.31 -17.03 7.26
CA PRO A 291 4.06 -18.28 7.97
C PRO A 291 4.57 -18.16 9.42
N GLY A 292 3.79 -18.65 10.39
CA GLY A 292 4.05 -18.52 11.84
C GLY A 292 3.46 -17.26 12.51
N ALA A 293 3.19 -16.20 11.75
CA ALA A 293 2.66 -14.95 12.27
C ALA A 293 1.18 -15.03 12.73
N LEU A 294 0.78 -14.06 13.55
CA LEU A 294 -0.53 -14.04 14.22
C LEU A 294 -1.55 -13.12 13.54
N ALA A 295 -2.84 -13.41 13.72
CA ALA A 295 -3.92 -12.46 13.49
C ALA A 295 -4.88 -12.35 14.69
N ALA A 296 -5.44 -11.16 14.92
CA ALA A 296 -6.51 -10.95 15.91
C ALA A 296 -7.55 -9.93 15.43
N PHE A 297 -8.78 -10.38 15.14
CA PHE A 297 -9.84 -9.55 14.56
C PHE A 297 -11.10 -9.52 15.41
N VAL A 298 -11.77 -8.37 15.46
CA VAL A 298 -13.19 -8.29 15.83
C VAL A 298 -14.03 -8.53 14.56
N THR A 299 -15.06 -9.38 14.65
CA THR A 299 -16.03 -9.61 13.57
C THR A 299 -17.44 -9.77 14.13
N SER A 300 -18.48 -9.75 13.31
CA SER A 300 -19.82 -10.13 13.76
C SER A 300 -19.91 -11.64 13.96
N HIS A 301 -20.80 -12.10 14.86
CA HIS A 301 -21.02 -13.52 15.13
C HIS A 301 -21.33 -14.35 13.85
N GLY A 302 -21.82 -13.69 12.80
CA GLY A 302 -22.11 -14.27 11.50
C GLY A 302 -20.92 -14.93 10.80
N THR A 303 -19.67 -14.47 11.00
CA THR A 303 -18.48 -15.15 10.44
C THR A 303 -18.39 -16.61 10.95
N MET A 304 -18.66 -16.80 12.23
CA MET A 304 -18.56 -18.08 12.91
C MET A 304 -19.84 -18.92 12.77
N ASP A 305 -21.02 -18.31 12.92
CA ASP A 305 -22.31 -19.03 13.00
C ASP A 305 -22.99 -19.29 11.66
N LYS A 306 -22.59 -18.62 10.56
CA LYS A 306 -23.24 -18.84 9.26
C LYS A 306 -23.03 -20.27 8.76
N ALA A 307 -24.06 -20.82 8.10
CA ALA A 307 -24.00 -22.12 7.45
C ALA A 307 -23.07 -22.16 6.21
N ASP A 308 -22.73 -21.00 5.64
CA ASP A 308 -21.70 -20.88 4.59
C ASP A 308 -20.29 -21.06 5.18
N THR A 309 -19.72 -22.24 4.97
CA THR A 309 -18.38 -22.61 5.45
C THR A 309 -17.24 -21.97 4.64
N THR A 310 -17.50 -21.45 3.43
CA THR A 310 -16.48 -21.05 2.43
C THR A 310 -15.39 -20.14 2.98
N ALA A 311 -15.74 -19.19 3.85
CA ALA A 311 -14.78 -18.29 4.49
C ALA A 311 -13.87 -19.02 5.49
N ARG A 312 -14.47 -19.87 6.35
CA ARG A 312 -13.77 -20.63 7.39
C ARG A 312 -12.87 -21.69 6.75
N GLU A 313 -13.36 -22.40 5.74
CA GLU A 313 -12.58 -23.34 4.93
C GLU A 313 -11.42 -22.67 4.20
N HIS A 314 -11.58 -21.46 3.69
CA HIS A 314 -10.46 -20.75 3.06
C HIS A 314 -9.36 -20.42 4.06
N ILE A 315 -9.73 -19.84 5.21
CA ILE A 315 -8.80 -19.53 6.30
C ILE A 315 -8.10 -20.80 6.81
N ALA A 316 -8.85 -21.89 7.00
CA ALA A 316 -8.33 -23.15 7.52
C ALA A 316 -7.27 -23.83 6.63
N LYS A 317 -7.14 -23.45 5.35
CA LYS A 317 -6.06 -23.93 4.46
C LYS A 317 -4.68 -23.38 4.82
N SER A 318 -4.62 -22.19 5.41
CA SER A 318 -3.35 -21.51 5.71
C SER A 318 -3.15 -21.17 7.20
N ALA A 319 -4.21 -21.14 8.01
CA ALA A 319 -4.15 -20.79 9.43
C ALA A 319 -4.99 -21.71 10.33
N ASP A 320 -4.61 -21.75 11.61
CA ASP A 320 -5.37 -22.39 12.69
C ASP A 320 -6.09 -21.32 13.51
N LEU A 321 -7.34 -21.60 13.91
CA LEU A 321 -8.01 -20.84 14.97
C LEU A 321 -7.38 -21.23 16.31
N ILE A 322 -6.80 -20.25 17.00
CA ILE A 322 -6.26 -20.40 18.36
C ILE A 322 -7.41 -20.37 19.36
N ALA A 323 -8.26 -19.35 19.23
CA ALA A 323 -9.47 -19.17 20.03
C ALA A 323 -10.42 -18.18 19.36
N ALA A 324 -11.71 -18.29 19.69
CA ALA A 324 -12.70 -17.26 19.45
C ALA A 324 -13.41 -16.90 20.77
N ILE A 325 -13.62 -15.61 21.03
CA ILE A 325 -14.29 -15.08 22.23
C ILE A 325 -15.54 -14.31 21.81
N ARG A 326 -16.72 -14.70 22.30
CA ARG A 326 -18.00 -14.05 21.96
C ARG A 326 -18.40 -13.05 23.03
N LEU A 327 -18.59 -11.79 22.63
CA LEU A 327 -19.07 -10.72 23.50
C LEU A 327 -20.61 -10.64 23.49
N PRO A 328 -21.25 -10.08 24.53
CA PRO A 328 -22.71 -9.93 24.56
C PRO A 328 -23.21 -8.76 23.70
N GLU A 329 -24.51 -8.76 23.42
CA GLU A 329 -25.20 -7.63 22.78
C GLU A 329 -25.02 -6.34 23.58
N GLY A 330 -24.89 -5.23 22.86
CA GLY A 330 -24.66 -3.92 23.46
C GLY A 330 -23.21 -3.61 23.86
N SER A 331 -22.26 -4.53 23.69
CA SER A 331 -20.81 -4.28 23.91
C SER A 331 -20.26 -3.08 23.13
N PHE A 332 -20.88 -2.75 21.98
CA PHE A 332 -20.55 -1.59 21.14
C PHE A 332 -21.50 -0.38 21.33
N ARG A 333 -22.53 -0.51 22.17
CA ARG A 333 -23.64 0.47 22.31
C ARG A 333 -23.17 1.86 22.73
N ARG A 334 -22.30 1.92 23.77
CA ARG A 334 -21.82 3.17 24.38
C ARG A 334 -21.08 4.07 23.39
N ASP A 335 -20.23 3.47 22.56
CA ASP A 335 -19.20 4.22 21.81
C ASP A 335 -19.47 4.21 20.30
N ALA A 336 -20.03 3.13 19.75
CA ALA A 336 -20.35 2.98 18.33
C ALA A 336 -21.86 2.95 18.01
N GLY A 337 -22.74 2.90 19.01
CA GLY A 337 -24.19 3.01 18.83
C GLY A 337 -24.84 1.80 18.14
N THR A 338 -24.31 0.59 18.38
CA THR A 338 -24.82 -0.66 17.81
C THR A 338 -24.76 -1.81 18.81
N ASP A 339 -25.72 -2.73 18.69
CA ASP A 339 -25.94 -3.86 19.61
C ASP A 339 -25.52 -5.21 19.02
N VAL A 340 -24.95 -5.21 17.81
CA VAL A 340 -24.45 -6.41 17.10
C VAL A 340 -23.56 -7.26 18.01
N VAL A 341 -23.88 -8.56 18.11
CA VAL A 341 -23.04 -9.56 18.75
C VAL A 341 -21.77 -9.76 17.94
N VAL A 342 -20.62 -9.63 18.61
CA VAL A 342 -19.29 -9.72 18.00
C VAL A 342 -18.45 -10.84 18.60
N ASP A 343 -17.60 -11.41 17.75
CA ASP A 343 -16.59 -12.39 18.13
C ASP A 343 -15.19 -11.76 17.95
N ILE A 344 -14.30 -11.97 18.92
CA ILE A 344 -12.87 -11.71 18.81
C ILE A 344 -12.20 -13.02 18.39
N LEU A 345 -11.56 -13.06 17.22
CA LEU A 345 -10.95 -14.26 16.64
C LEU A 345 -9.42 -14.14 16.64
N PHE A 346 -8.73 -15.11 17.25
CA PHE A 346 -7.28 -15.22 17.25
C PHE A 346 -6.83 -16.39 16.35
N PHE A 347 -5.89 -16.13 15.44
CA PHE A 347 -5.34 -17.12 14.50
C PHE A 347 -3.81 -17.15 14.50
N ARG A 348 -3.22 -18.31 14.19
CA ARG A 348 -1.81 -18.44 13.78
C ARG A 348 -1.75 -18.95 12.35
N LYS A 349 -0.98 -18.31 11.47
CA LYS A 349 -0.70 -18.84 10.13
C LYS A 349 0.28 -20.01 10.25
N ARG A 350 -0.04 -21.16 9.67
CA ARG A 350 0.83 -22.35 9.73
C ARG A 350 2.12 -22.15 8.94
N LYS A 351 3.21 -22.75 9.43
CA LYS A 351 4.49 -22.84 8.73
C LYS A 351 4.46 -23.97 7.69
N PRO A 352 5.20 -23.88 6.57
CA PRO A 352 5.12 -24.89 5.51
C PRO A 352 5.55 -26.27 6.01
N GLY A 353 4.63 -27.24 5.95
CA GLY A 353 4.86 -28.61 6.44
C GLY A 353 4.33 -28.90 7.85
N GLU A 354 3.77 -27.91 8.55
CA GLU A 354 2.95 -28.19 9.74
C GLU A 354 1.64 -28.90 9.35
N PRO A 355 1.14 -29.84 10.17
CA PRO A 355 -0.15 -30.47 9.96
C PRO A 355 -1.30 -29.46 10.14
N GLU A 356 -2.47 -29.75 9.56
CA GLU A 356 -3.68 -28.96 9.82
C GLU A 356 -4.09 -29.09 11.30
N GLY A 357 -4.39 -27.95 11.94
CA GLY A 357 -4.85 -27.92 13.32
C GLY A 357 -6.31 -28.33 13.49
N ASN A 358 -6.90 -27.95 14.62
CA ASN A 358 -8.27 -28.31 14.97
C ASN A 358 -9.29 -27.69 14.00
N GLN A 359 -10.01 -28.52 13.24
CA GLN A 359 -11.04 -28.09 12.28
C GLN A 359 -12.47 -28.08 12.85
N LEU A 360 -12.69 -28.35 14.15
CA LEU A 360 -14.04 -28.36 14.74
C LEU A 360 -14.80 -27.05 14.53
N TRP A 361 -14.10 -25.91 14.43
CA TRP A 361 -14.69 -24.58 14.20
C TRP A 361 -15.16 -24.32 12.76
N LEU A 362 -14.98 -25.26 11.81
CA LEU A 362 -15.60 -25.14 10.50
C LEU A 362 -17.13 -25.32 10.59
N ASP A 363 -17.58 -26.22 11.46
CA ASP A 363 -18.98 -26.62 11.62
C ASP A 363 -19.77 -25.75 12.61
N VAL A 364 -21.09 -25.88 12.54
CA VAL A 364 -22.04 -25.36 13.52
C VAL A 364 -22.73 -26.52 14.26
N ASP A 365 -22.95 -26.36 15.56
CA ASP A 365 -23.72 -27.29 16.39
C ASP A 365 -25.05 -26.64 16.81
N GLU A 366 -26.11 -27.45 16.89
CA GLU A 366 -27.39 -27.04 17.47
C GLU A 366 -27.34 -27.19 18.99
N ILE A 367 -27.29 -26.06 19.70
CA ILE A 367 -27.13 -26.01 21.16
C ILE A 367 -28.46 -25.83 21.91
N ARG A 368 -29.51 -25.35 21.22
CA ARG A 368 -30.90 -25.41 21.68
C ARG A 368 -31.79 -25.82 20.50
N PRO A 369 -32.59 -26.90 20.60
CA PRO A 369 -33.57 -27.23 19.56
C PRO A 369 -34.66 -26.15 19.48
N ALA A 370 -35.42 -26.16 18.38
CA ALA A 370 -36.62 -25.33 18.26
C ALA A 370 -37.66 -25.71 19.32
N THR A 371 -38.51 -24.74 19.66
CA THR A 371 -39.65 -24.87 20.58
C THR A 371 -40.91 -24.36 19.89
N ASP A 372 -42.06 -24.41 20.56
CA ASP A 372 -43.31 -23.89 20.01
C ASP A 372 -43.34 -22.34 19.91
N GLU A 373 -42.43 -21.64 20.60
CA GLU A 373 -42.36 -20.17 20.66
C GLU A 373 -41.11 -19.60 19.95
N ASP A 374 -39.94 -20.21 20.18
CA ASP A 374 -38.61 -19.80 19.69
C ASP A 374 -38.05 -20.81 18.66
N GLY A 375 -37.35 -20.33 17.63
CA GLY A 375 -36.54 -21.15 16.72
C GLY A 375 -35.36 -21.87 17.38
N ALA A 376 -34.63 -22.68 16.60
CA ALA A 376 -33.45 -23.41 17.08
C ALA A 376 -32.21 -22.51 17.14
N ILE A 377 -31.42 -22.61 18.22
CA ILE A 377 -30.13 -21.91 18.33
C ILE A 377 -29.02 -22.82 17.78
N ARG A 378 -28.42 -22.38 16.69
CA ARG A 378 -27.19 -22.94 16.12
C ARG A 378 -26.07 -21.93 16.25
N VAL A 379 -24.92 -22.38 16.73
CA VAL A 379 -23.71 -21.57 16.86
C VAL A 379 -22.52 -22.35 16.31
N ASN A 380 -21.41 -21.68 16.04
CA ASN A 380 -20.18 -22.37 15.71
C ASN A 380 -19.81 -23.42 16.77
N ARG A 381 -19.39 -24.61 16.33
CA ARG A 381 -19.04 -25.72 17.24
C ARG A 381 -17.92 -25.33 18.20
N TRP A 382 -17.04 -24.39 17.87
CA TRP A 382 -16.09 -23.83 18.85
C TRP A 382 -16.80 -23.36 20.13
N PHE A 383 -17.76 -22.43 20.01
CA PHE A 383 -18.50 -21.91 21.17
C PHE A 383 -19.32 -22.99 21.89
N GLY A 384 -19.89 -23.94 21.13
CA GLY A 384 -20.57 -25.11 21.70
C GLY A 384 -19.69 -26.09 22.48
N ARG A 385 -18.36 -25.99 22.37
CA ARG A 385 -17.39 -26.79 23.15
C ARG A 385 -16.53 -25.97 24.12
N HIS A 386 -16.53 -24.65 23.98
CA HIS A 386 -15.75 -23.70 24.76
C HIS A 386 -16.65 -22.60 25.37
N PRO A 387 -17.56 -22.96 26.30
CA PRO A 387 -18.54 -22.03 26.85
C PRO A 387 -17.91 -20.89 27.68
N ASP A 388 -16.72 -21.12 28.26
CA ASP A 388 -15.97 -20.12 29.02
C ASP A 388 -15.52 -18.93 28.16
N PHE A 389 -15.48 -19.11 26.84
CA PHE A 389 -15.20 -18.05 25.86
C PHE A 389 -16.48 -17.37 25.32
N VAL A 390 -17.65 -17.65 25.90
CA VAL A 390 -18.91 -16.94 25.61
C VAL A 390 -19.24 -16.06 26.80
N LEU A 391 -19.13 -14.73 26.66
CA LEU A 391 -19.30 -13.76 27.74
C LEU A 391 -20.76 -13.30 27.86
N GLY A 392 -21.67 -14.27 27.93
CA GLY A 392 -23.10 -14.04 27.88
C GLY A 392 -23.91 -15.33 27.84
N THR A 393 -25.16 -15.21 27.41
CA THR A 393 -26.11 -16.32 27.27
C THR A 393 -26.67 -16.36 25.85
N HIS A 394 -26.47 -17.47 25.14
CA HIS A 394 -27.06 -17.70 23.82
C HIS A 394 -28.59 -17.60 23.88
N ALA A 395 -29.19 -16.77 23.04
CA ALA A 395 -30.64 -16.57 22.98
C ALA A 395 -31.09 -16.15 21.57
N LEU A 396 -32.39 -16.03 21.37
CA LEU A 396 -32.98 -15.38 20.20
C LEU A 396 -33.63 -14.05 20.59
N THR A 397 -33.87 -13.19 19.61
CA THR A 397 -34.52 -11.87 19.77
C THR A 397 -35.20 -11.45 18.46
N SER A 398 -36.10 -10.47 18.51
CA SER A 398 -36.80 -9.96 17.32
C SER A 398 -36.04 -8.79 16.69
N GLY A 399 -35.47 -9.02 15.50
CA GLY A 399 -34.88 -7.97 14.67
C GLY A 399 -35.84 -7.44 13.59
N PRO A 400 -35.43 -6.41 12.80
CA PRO A 400 -36.25 -5.83 11.73
C PRO A 400 -36.65 -6.80 10.61
N PHE A 401 -35.99 -7.96 10.52
CA PHE A 401 -36.21 -8.99 9.49
C PHE A 401 -36.81 -10.29 10.06
N GLY A 402 -37.27 -10.27 11.32
CA GLY A 402 -37.80 -11.44 12.03
C GLY A 402 -36.90 -11.87 13.20
N GLU A 403 -37.06 -13.12 13.63
CA GLU A 403 -36.23 -13.73 14.66
C GLU A 403 -34.75 -13.76 14.25
N THR A 404 -33.86 -13.43 15.19
CA THR A 404 -32.41 -13.46 15.00
C THR A 404 -31.70 -13.91 16.26
N TYR A 405 -30.48 -14.42 16.11
CA TYR A 405 -29.63 -14.81 17.23
C TYR A 405 -29.13 -13.58 18.02
N THR A 406 -29.01 -13.74 19.34
CA THR A 406 -28.25 -12.82 20.19
C THR A 406 -27.48 -13.55 21.29
N CYS A 407 -26.55 -12.84 21.93
CA CYS A 407 -25.86 -13.26 23.14
C CYS A 407 -26.21 -12.25 24.24
N ARG A 408 -27.18 -12.56 25.11
CA ARG A 408 -27.61 -11.63 26.15
C ARG A 408 -26.51 -11.50 27.23
N PRO A 409 -26.21 -10.30 27.76
CA PRO A 409 -25.28 -10.15 28.88
C PRO A 409 -25.80 -10.91 30.11
N ARG A 410 -24.90 -11.38 30.97
CA ARG A 410 -25.28 -11.94 32.27
C ARG A 410 -25.54 -10.81 33.26
N ASN A 411 -26.48 -11.01 34.17
CA ASN A 411 -26.68 -10.07 35.28
C ASN A 411 -25.47 -10.11 36.21
N ASP A 412 -25.07 -8.94 36.72
CA ASP A 412 -24.02 -8.76 37.73
C ASP A 412 -22.60 -9.24 37.30
N GLU A 413 -22.37 -9.50 36.01
CA GLU A 413 -21.07 -9.83 35.41
C GLU A 413 -20.39 -8.57 34.84
N ASP A 414 -19.17 -8.27 35.30
CA ASP A 414 -18.34 -7.20 34.71
C ASP A 414 -17.67 -7.70 33.43
N LEU A 415 -18.04 -7.11 32.30
CA LEU A 415 -17.56 -7.52 30.98
C LEU A 415 -16.06 -7.29 30.79
N ASP A 416 -15.47 -6.25 31.38
CA ASP A 416 -14.02 -6.01 31.27
C ASP A 416 -13.24 -7.10 32.03
N ALA A 417 -13.72 -7.49 33.22
CA ALA A 417 -13.15 -8.57 34.01
C ALA A 417 -13.36 -9.96 33.37
N ALA A 418 -14.55 -10.22 32.83
CA ALA A 418 -14.88 -11.47 32.14
C ALA A 418 -14.06 -11.63 30.83
N LEU A 419 -13.84 -10.53 30.10
CA LEU A 419 -12.99 -10.54 28.92
C LEU A 419 -11.52 -10.71 29.27
N ALA A 420 -11.02 -10.08 30.34
CA ALA A 420 -9.68 -10.35 30.85
C ALA A 420 -9.49 -11.83 31.23
N ALA A 421 -10.46 -12.44 31.91
CA ALA A 421 -10.42 -13.87 32.24
C ALA A 421 -10.41 -14.78 31.01
N ALA A 422 -11.19 -14.48 29.97
CA ALA A 422 -11.19 -15.24 28.72
C ALA A 422 -9.90 -15.06 27.90
N ILE A 423 -9.30 -13.87 27.92
CA ILE A 423 -7.93 -13.66 27.40
C ILE A 423 -6.93 -14.50 28.20
N ASP A 424 -7.11 -14.65 29.51
CA ASP A 424 -6.20 -15.45 30.35
C ASP A 424 -6.28 -16.97 30.10
N LEU A 425 -7.32 -17.45 29.42
CA LEU A 425 -7.44 -18.83 28.93
C LEU A 425 -6.70 -19.09 27.61
N LEU A 426 -6.16 -18.07 26.94
CA LEU A 426 -5.35 -18.24 25.73
C LEU A 426 -4.03 -18.98 26.05
N PRO A 427 -3.51 -19.82 25.12
CA PRO A 427 -2.18 -20.42 25.28
C PRO A 427 -1.08 -19.36 25.30
N ALA A 428 0.00 -19.62 26.02
CA ALA A 428 1.18 -18.76 26.06
C ALA A 428 2.16 -19.07 24.93
N ASP A 429 2.92 -18.06 24.49
CA ASP A 429 4.15 -18.21 23.67
C ASP A 429 4.01 -19.06 22.39
N LEU A 430 2.88 -18.95 21.66
CA LEU A 430 2.69 -19.61 20.36
C LEU A 430 3.42 -18.94 19.18
N TYR A 431 3.88 -17.69 19.34
CA TYR A 431 4.67 -16.98 18.35
C TYR A 431 6.15 -17.37 18.45
N ASP A 432 6.61 -18.18 17.49
CA ASP A 432 7.88 -18.92 17.52
C ASP A 432 8.85 -18.54 16.37
N ASP A 433 8.65 -17.39 15.72
CA ASP A 433 9.57 -16.88 14.69
C ASP A 433 10.64 -15.94 15.25
N GLU A 434 11.77 -15.86 14.53
CA GLU A 434 12.71 -14.74 14.66
C GLU A 434 12.06 -13.47 14.09
N PRO A 435 11.78 -12.43 14.91
CA PRO A 435 11.16 -11.23 14.41
C PRO A 435 12.09 -10.54 13.42
N THR A 436 11.56 -10.09 12.29
CA THR A 436 12.36 -9.26 11.36
C THR A 436 12.71 -7.95 12.06
N PRO A 437 14.01 -7.60 12.21
CA PRO A 437 14.39 -6.33 12.82
C PRO A 437 13.77 -5.16 12.04
N ILE A 438 13.19 -4.21 12.77
CA ILE A 438 12.58 -3.01 12.23
C ILE A 438 13.35 -1.80 12.71
N ASP A 439 13.83 -1.03 11.73
CA ASP A 439 14.17 0.38 11.91
C ASP A 439 12.93 1.18 11.52
N ILE A 440 12.23 1.76 12.51
CA ILE A 440 10.97 2.48 12.28
C ILE A 440 11.20 3.76 11.49
N ASP A 441 12.34 4.43 11.67
CA ASP A 441 12.64 5.68 10.97
C ASP A 441 12.98 5.38 9.49
N LEU A 442 13.73 4.31 9.23
CA LEU A 442 13.96 3.82 7.86
C LEU A 442 12.65 3.33 7.21
N GLU A 443 11.77 2.62 7.93
CA GLU A 443 10.47 2.20 7.40
C GLU A 443 9.51 3.39 7.20
N ASP A 444 9.58 4.47 7.99
CA ASP A 444 8.79 5.71 7.76
C ASP A 444 9.26 6.42 6.48
N GLU A 445 10.58 6.59 6.30
CA GLU A 445 11.18 7.09 5.05
C GLU A 445 10.79 6.22 3.84
N LEU A 446 10.82 4.89 3.98
CA LEU A 446 10.34 3.95 2.95
C LEU A 446 8.80 3.98 2.79
N GLY A 447 8.06 4.40 3.82
CA GLY A 447 6.60 4.38 3.89
C GLY A 447 5.96 5.43 2.99
N GLU A 448 6.47 6.66 3.05
CA GLU A 448 6.14 7.74 2.11
C GLU A 448 6.47 7.31 0.65
N ILE A 449 7.57 6.57 0.48
CA ILE A 449 8.13 6.16 -0.81
C ILE A 449 7.33 5.05 -1.53
N VAL A 450 6.82 4.03 -0.80
CA VAL A 450 6.12 2.88 -1.42
C VAL A 450 4.64 3.20 -1.74
N ALA A 451 4.18 4.45 -1.55
CA ALA A 451 2.85 4.89 -1.97
C ALA A 451 2.66 4.96 -3.51
N LEU A 452 3.75 4.89 -4.30
CA LEU A 452 3.78 5.25 -5.73
C LEU A 452 4.01 4.07 -6.69
N GLN A 453 3.35 2.92 -6.50
CA GLN A 453 3.30 1.87 -7.52
C GLN A 453 2.06 2.02 -8.43
N PRO A 454 2.22 2.27 -9.75
CA PRO A 454 1.15 2.05 -10.71
C PRO A 454 0.85 0.56 -10.88
N ARG A 455 -0.27 0.24 -11.53
CA ARG A 455 -0.67 -1.14 -11.80
C ARG A 455 -0.75 -1.38 -13.30
N GLY A 456 -0.17 -2.48 -13.74
CA GLY A 456 -0.39 -3.03 -15.07
C GLY A 456 0.54 -2.48 -16.16
N GLY A 457 1.76 -3.02 -16.20
CA GLY A 457 2.53 -3.15 -17.44
C GLY A 457 2.56 -4.62 -17.86
N SER A 458 2.54 -4.91 -19.16
CA SER A 458 2.90 -6.24 -19.66
C SER A 458 4.41 -6.44 -19.54
N VAL A 459 4.83 -7.61 -19.05
CA VAL A 459 6.24 -7.99 -19.03
C VAL A 459 6.68 -8.24 -20.48
N ARG A 460 7.71 -7.54 -20.94
CA ARG A 460 8.27 -7.70 -22.29
C ARG A 460 8.99 -9.04 -22.41
N GLU A 461 9.01 -9.59 -23.62
CA GLU A 461 9.87 -10.72 -24.00
C GLU A 461 11.33 -10.49 -23.55
N GLY A 462 12.02 -11.57 -23.15
CA GLY A 462 13.37 -11.54 -22.56
C GLY A 462 13.45 -11.05 -21.10
N SER A 463 12.49 -10.25 -20.63
CA SER A 463 12.57 -9.60 -19.31
C SER A 463 12.56 -10.60 -18.14
N PHE A 464 13.40 -10.36 -17.14
CA PHE A 464 13.35 -11.08 -15.87
C PHE A 464 12.28 -10.49 -14.93
N PHE A 465 11.62 -11.33 -14.15
CA PHE A 465 10.65 -10.90 -13.14
C PHE A 465 10.59 -11.88 -11.97
N LEU A 466 10.01 -11.45 -10.84
CA LEU A 466 9.84 -12.28 -9.65
C LEU A 466 8.38 -12.72 -9.53
N ASP A 467 8.13 -14.02 -9.62
CA ASP A 467 6.82 -14.63 -9.37
C ASP A 467 6.71 -15.05 -7.90
N ARG A 468 5.56 -14.72 -7.27
CA ARG A 468 5.31 -14.94 -5.83
C ARG A 468 5.32 -16.42 -5.41
N SER A 469 5.24 -17.37 -6.35
CA SER A 469 5.20 -18.81 -6.13
C SER A 469 6.40 -19.59 -6.69
N LYS A 470 7.05 -19.08 -7.74
CA LYS A 470 8.12 -19.76 -8.49
C LYS A 470 9.50 -19.10 -8.39
N GLY A 471 9.58 -17.90 -7.80
CA GLY A 471 10.85 -17.17 -7.64
C GLY A 471 11.24 -16.42 -8.91
N LEU A 472 12.51 -16.51 -9.32
CA LEU A 472 13.01 -15.81 -10.50
C LEU A 472 12.51 -16.47 -11.79
N MET A 473 11.85 -15.66 -12.63
CA MET A 473 11.29 -16.02 -13.93
C MET A 473 11.92 -15.17 -15.03
N GLN A 474 11.87 -15.67 -16.25
CA GLN A 474 12.15 -14.92 -17.48
C GLN A 474 10.96 -15.07 -18.44
N MET A 475 10.64 -14.02 -19.18
CA MET A 475 9.65 -14.10 -20.25
C MET A 475 10.30 -14.69 -21.52
N LEU A 476 9.86 -15.87 -21.93
CA LEU A 476 10.34 -16.58 -23.13
C LEU A 476 9.16 -17.15 -23.91
N ASP A 477 9.11 -16.88 -25.21
CA ASP A 477 8.02 -17.21 -26.14
C ASP A 477 6.64 -16.70 -25.64
N GLY A 478 6.62 -15.51 -25.02
CA GLY A 478 5.42 -14.95 -24.39
C GLY A 478 4.95 -15.69 -23.12
N SER A 479 5.79 -16.56 -22.54
CA SER A 479 5.48 -17.36 -21.35
C SER A 479 6.50 -17.16 -20.22
N GLY A 480 6.04 -17.25 -18.97
CA GLY A 480 6.92 -17.16 -17.80
C GLY A 480 7.64 -18.48 -17.53
N VAL A 481 8.93 -18.55 -17.87
CA VAL A 481 9.81 -19.72 -17.65
C VAL A 481 10.64 -19.54 -16.37
N PRO A 482 10.71 -20.53 -15.46
CA PRO A 482 11.47 -20.41 -14.22
C PRO A 482 12.98 -20.53 -14.45
N VAL A 483 13.74 -19.60 -13.89
CA VAL A 483 15.20 -19.55 -14.01
C VAL A 483 15.84 -20.54 -13.03
N THR A 484 16.39 -21.63 -13.56
CA THR A 484 16.91 -22.73 -12.74
C THR A 484 18.23 -22.37 -12.05
N VAL A 485 18.33 -22.66 -10.74
CA VAL A 485 19.50 -22.36 -9.91
C VAL A 485 20.44 -23.56 -9.85
N ARG A 486 21.68 -23.38 -10.28
CA ARG A 486 22.73 -24.41 -10.30
C ARG A 486 23.26 -24.69 -8.90
N LYS A 487 22.91 -25.84 -8.33
CA LYS A 487 23.53 -26.37 -7.12
C LYS A 487 24.84 -27.10 -7.47
N GLY A 488 25.97 -26.45 -7.22
CA GLY A 488 27.31 -27.05 -7.31
C GLY A 488 28.03 -26.92 -8.66
N ARG A 489 29.24 -27.50 -8.75
CA ARG A 489 30.17 -27.26 -9.87
C ARG A 489 29.77 -27.89 -11.21
N SER A 490 28.76 -28.76 -11.28
CA SER A 490 28.46 -29.55 -12.50
C SER A 490 26.98 -29.58 -12.93
N GLY A 491 26.09 -28.79 -12.31
CA GLY A 491 24.66 -28.80 -12.62
C GLY A 491 24.24 -27.86 -13.76
N ASN A 492 23.06 -28.11 -14.34
CA ASN A 492 22.39 -27.14 -15.22
C ASN A 492 21.85 -25.94 -14.41
N GLY A 493 21.54 -24.84 -15.11
CA GLY A 493 21.06 -23.58 -14.52
C GLY A 493 22.17 -22.55 -14.27
N ILE A 494 21.78 -21.36 -13.81
CA ILE A 494 22.69 -20.24 -13.53
C ILE A 494 23.25 -20.30 -12.09
N PRO A 495 24.46 -19.76 -11.83
CA PRO A 495 25.03 -19.69 -10.48
C PRO A 495 24.15 -18.86 -9.53
N GLU A 496 24.13 -19.23 -8.24
CA GLU A 496 23.37 -18.51 -7.21
C GLU A 496 23.76 -17.02 -7.09
N LYS A 497 25.04 -16.66 -7.30
CA LYS A 497 25.47 -15.26 -7.40
C LYS A 497 24.73 -14.51 -8.52
N HIS A 498 24.51 -15.15 -9.67
CA HIS A 498 23.83 -14.54 -10.82
C HIS A 498 22.35 -14.33 -10.52
N VAL A 499 21.68 -15.30 -9.88
CA VAL A 499 20.28 -15.17 -9.41
C VAL A 499 20.14 -13.95 -8.50
N ARG A 500 21.05 -13.80 -7.52
CA ARG A 500 21.04 -12.68 -6.56
C ARG A 500 21.31 -11.32 -7.23
N ILE A 501 22.18 -11.27 -8.25
CA ILE A 501 22.42 -10.07 -9.07
C ILE A 501 21.15 -9.69 -9.84
N ILE A 502 20.57 -10.61 -10.63
CA ILE A 502 19.35 -10.37 -11.42
C ILE A 502 18.20 -9.90 -10.53
N SER A 503 18.00 -10.56 -9.39
CA SER A 503 16.93 -10.21 -8.42
C SER A 503 17.10 -8.83 -7.79
N LYS A 504 18.30 -8.23 -7.84
CA LYS A 504 18.60 -6.87 -7.36
C LYS A 504 18.67 -5.82 -8.47
N LEU A 505 18.91 -6.21 -9.72
CA LEU A 505 18.78 -5.33 -10.90
C LEU A 505 17.31 -5.11 -11.31
N ILE A 506 16.43 -6.09 -11.10
CA ILE A 506 14.98 -5.95 -11.37
C ILE A 506 14.35 -4.72 -10.68
N PRO A 507 14.50 -4.49 -9.35
CA PRO A 507 13.99 -3.28 -8.69
C PRO A 507 14.59 -1.97 -9.22
N ILE A 508 15.84 -1.99 -9.70
CA ILE A 508 16.49 -0.82 -10.30
C ILE A 508 15.84 -0.51 -11.65
N ARG A 509 15.79 -1.50 -12.56
CA ARG A 509 15.11 -1.39 -13.86
C ARG A 509 13.71 -0.83 -13.73
N ASP A 510 12.93 -1.39 -12.80
CA ASP A 510 11.53 -1.01 -12.64
C ASP A 510 11.39 0.37 -11.97
N ALA A 511 12.33 0.80 -11.13
CA ALA A 511 12.39 2.18 -10.64
C ALA A 511 12.80 3.18 -11.75
N VAL A 512 13.73 2.82 -12.65
CA VAL A 512 14.09 3.65 -13.82
C VAL A 512 12.90 3.84 -14.75
N ARG A 513 12.21 2.74 -15.08
CA ARG A 513 10.97 2.77 -15.89
C ARG A 513 9.92 3.71 -15.29
N GLU A 514 9.75 3.70 -13.98
CA GLU A 514 8.82 4.60 -13.28
C GLU A 514 9.26 6.07 -13.30
N VAL A 515 10.54 6.38 -13.04
CA VAL A 515 11.07 7.76 -13.14
C VAL A 515 10.83 8.32 -14.55
N LEU A 516 11.16 7.54 -15.59
CA LEU A 516 10.94 7.94 -16.98
C LEU A 516 9.43 8.08 -17.29
N LYS A 517 8.59 7.10 -16.96
CA LYS A 517 7.15 7.18 -17.24
C LYS A 517 6.49 8.35 -16.52
N ALA A 518 6.98 8.75 -15.35
CA ALA A 518 6.52 9.96 -14.66
C ALA A 518 6.98 11.25 -15.36
N GLN A 519 8.25 11.34 -15.77
CA GLN A 519 8.79 12.49 -16.52
C GLN A 519 8.13 12.69 -17.90
N GLU A 520 7.82 11.60 -18.61
CA GLU A 520 7.08 11.60 -19.89
C GLU A 520 5.63 12.10 -19.73
N THR A 521 4.97 11.72 -18.64
CA THR A 521 3.55 12.07 -18.36
C THR A 521 3.39 13.29 -17.45
N ASP A 522 4.46 14.05 -17.26
CA ASP A 522 4.60 15.23 -16.39
C ASP A 522 4.09 15.06 -14.94
N ARG A 523 4.10 13.82 -14.44
CA ARG A 523 3.74 13.49 -13.05
C ARG A 523 4.96 13.66 -12.13
N PRO A 524 4.78 14.09 -10.86
CA PRO A 524 5.89 14.19 -9.91
C PRO A 524 6.72 12.90 -9.80
N TRP A 525 8.03 13.01 -10.06
CA TRP A 525 8.95 11.86 -10.12
C TRP A 525 10.02 11.88 -9.02
N ARG A 526 10.04 12.88 -8.13
CA ARG A 526 11.10 13.05 -7.11
C ARG A 526 11.26 11.81 -6.23
N ASP A 527 10.15 11.29 -5.72
CA ASP A 527 10.14 10.14 -4.81
C ASP A 527 10.51 8.84 -5.56
N LEU A 528 10.25 8.80 -6.87
CA LEU A 528 10.70 7.74 -7.79
C LEU A 528 12.22 7.74 -7.93
N GLN A 529 12.86 8.92 -7.96
CA GLN A 529 14.33 9.05 -7.92
C GLN A 529 14.90 8.60 -6.56
N ILE A 530 14.16 8.77 -5.46
CA ILE A 530 14.57 8.23 -4.16
C ILE A 530 14.47 6.69 -4.16
N ARG A 531 13.41 6.08 -4.74
CA ARG A 531 13.33 4.61 -4.92
C ARG A 531 14.51 4.08 -5.71
N LEU A 532 14.83 4.75 -6.81
CA LEU A 532 15.97 4.40 -7.67
C LEU A 532 17.29 4.50 -6.90
N ARG A 533 17.48 5.56 -6.10
CA ARG A 533 18.64 5.76 -5.21
C ARG A 533 18.79 4.66 -4.17
N ILE A 534 17.69 4.22 -3.55
CA ILE A 534 17.69 3.13 -2.56
C ILE A 534 18.02 1.78 -3.21
N ALA A 535 17.38 1.47 -4.35
CA ALA A 535 17.62 0.24 -5.09
C ALA A 535 19.08 0.15 -5.59
N TRP A 536 19.59 1.24 -6.17
CA TRP A 536 20.99 1.37 -6.60
C TRP A 536 21.97 1.23 -5.44
N SER A 537 21.78 1.97 -4.35
CA SER A 537 22.68 1.91 -3.18
C SER A 537 22.70 0.51 -2.55
N SER A 538 21.55 -0.20 -2.53
CA SER A 538 21.52 -1.59 -2.08
C SER A 538 22.16 -2.58 -3.06
N PHE A 539 22.27 -2.28 -4.36
CA PHE A 539 23.03 -3.10 -5.29
C PHE A 539 24.53 -2.86 -5.11
N VAL A 540 24.95 -1.59 -5.10
CA VAL A 540 26.37 -1.20 -5.00
C VAL A 540 27.00 -1.69 -3.69
N ARG A 541 26.29 -1.63 -2.56
CA ARG A 541 26.74 -2.21 -1.30
C ARG A 541 26.90 -3.74 -1.35
N ASP A 542 26.03 -4.43 -2.08
CA ASP A 542 25.97 -5.90 -2.09
C ASP A 542 26.87 -6.53 -3.19
N PHE A 543 27.23 -5.80 -4.24
CA PHE A 543 27.96 -6.30 -5.42
C PHE A 543 29.02 -5.38 -6.05
N GLY A 544 29.17 -4.13 -5.58
CA GLY A 544 29.95 -3.09 -6.28
C GLY A 544 29.16 -2.44 -7.45
N PRO A 545 29.80 -1.55 -8.23
CA PRO A 545 29.18 -0.86 -9.36
C PRO A 545 28.42 -1.79 -10.33
N ILE A 546 27.32 -1.33 -10.92
CA ILE A 546 26.59 -2.07 -11.96
C ILE A 546 27.51 -2.27 -13.18
N ASN A 547 28.22 -1.22 -13.56
CA ASN A 547 29.14 -1.15 -14.70
C ASN A 547 30.55 -1.67 -14.36
N HIS A 548 30.79 -2.21 -13.16
CA HIS A 548 32.06 -2.79 -12.74
C HIS A 548 32.64 -3.69 -13.84
N THR A 549 33.84 -3.37 -14.30
CA THR A 549 34.45 -3.97 -15.50
C THR A 549 35.86 -4.45 -15.20
N THR A 550 36.06 -5.77 -15.27
CA THR A 550 37.38 -6.39 -15.20
C THR A 550 38.02 -6.38 -16.59
N VAL A 551 39.19 -5.76 -16.73
CA VAL A 551 40.03 -5.83 -17.93
C VAL A 551 41.08 -6.93 -17.74
N SER A 552 41.28 -7.77 -18.76
CA SER A 552 42.42 -8.70 -18.82
C SER A 552 43.12 -8.59 -20.16
N ILE A 553 44.42 -8.26 -20.13
CA ILE A 553 45.30 -8.25 -21.30
C ILE A 553 46.00 -9.60 -21.39
N GLN A 554 46.00 -10.21 -22.57
CA GLN A 554 46.79 -11.42 -22.88
C GLN A 554 47.61 -11.16 -24.14
N GLU A 555 48.93 -11.26 -24.03
CA GLU A 555 49.87 -11.20 -25.15
C GLU A 555 50.12 -12.62 -25.67
N ASP A 556 49.93 -12.84 -26.97
CA ASP A 556 50.22 -14.13 -27.60
C ASP A 556 51.74 -14.29 -27.83
N ALA A 557 52.32 -15.33 -27.23
CA ALA A 557 53.76 -15.55 -27.23
C ALA A 557 54.34 -16.06 -28.57
N GLU A 558 53.50 -16.43 -29.54
CA GLU A 558 53.94 -16.84 -30.89
C GLU A 558 53.70 -15.74 -31.94
N THR A 559 52.68 -14.88 -31.77
CA THR A 559 52.35 -13.82 -32.75
C THR A 559 52.68 -12.40 -32.29
N GLY A 560 52.81 -12.15 -30.98
CA GLY A 560 52.91 -10.80 -30.41
C GLY A 560 51.60 -10.02 -30.42
N GLU A 561 50.46 -10.65 -30.71
CA GLU A 561 49.16 -9.97 -30.67
C GLU A 561 48.70 -9.74 -29.22
N VAL A 562 48.46 -8.48 -28.87
CA VAL A 562 47.96 -8.07 -27.57
C VAL A 562 46.43 -8.06 -27.58
N LYS A 563 45.83 -9.04 -26.90
CA LYS A 563 44.39 -9.21 -26.79
C LYS A 563 43.86 -8.70 -25.46
N GLU A 564 43.24 -7.53 -25.48
CA GLU A 564 42.46 -7.02 -24.37
C GLU A 564 41.07 -7.69 -24.31
N THR A 565 40.55 -7.94 -23.11
CA THR A 565 39.21 -8.52 -22.90
C THR A 565 38.53 -7.85 -21.70
N HIS A 566 37.42 -7.16 -21.96
CA HIS A 566 36.59 -6.53 -20.94
C HIS A 566 35.47 -7.48 -20.49
N ARG A 567 35.19 -7.52 -19.18
CA ARG A 567 34.14 -8.34 -18.58
C ARG A 567 33.38 -7.57 -17.52
N GLN A 568 32.06 -7.45 -17.70
CA GLN A 568 31.15 -6.82 -16.73
C GLN A 568 30.42 -7.92 -15.93
N PRO A 569 30.95 -8.45 -14.82
CA PRO A 569 30.33 -9.58 -14.12
C PRO A 569 29.00 -9.24 -13.43
N ASN A 570 28.67 -7.95 -13.26
CA ASN A 570 27.41 -7.50 -12.68
C ASN A 570 26.31 -7.31 -13.74
N LEU A 571 26.63 -6.84 -14.96
CA LEU A 571 25.68 -6.80 -16.08
C LEU A 571 25.54 -8.13 -16.83
N ALA A 572 26.61 -8.94 -16.93
CA ALA A 572 26.61 -10.18 -17.72
C ALA A 572 25.46 -11.17 -17.39
N PRO A 573 25.02 -11.34 -16.13
CA PRO A 573 23.84 -12.15 -15.78
C PRO A 573 22.50 -11.61 -16.28
N PHE A 574 22.43 -10.33 -16.66
CA PHE A 574 21.19 -9.59 -16.93
C PHE A 574 21.03 -9.18 -18.40
N ARG A 575 21.99 -9.54 -19.26
CA ARG A 575 22.05 -9.13 -20.69
C ARG A 575 20.84 -9.52 -21.53
N ASP A 576 20.12 -10.56 -21.14
CA ASP A 576 18.93 -11.04 -21.85
C ASP A 576 17.68 -10.18 -21.53
N ASP A 577 17.76 -9.28 -20.54
CA ASP A 577 16.71 -8.31 -20.26
C ASP A 577 16.75 -7.16 -21.29
N PRO A 578 15.62 -6.81 -21.93
CA PRO A 578 15.59 -5.75 -22.95
C PRO A 578 15.97 -4.36 -22.40
N ASP A 579 15.91 -4.17 -21.09
CA ASP A 579 16.27 -2.92 -20.42
C ASP A 579 17.65 -3.02 -19.72
N CYS A 580 18.47 -4.04 -20.00
CA CYS A 580 19.82 -4.19 -19.43
C CYS A 580 20.69 -2.92 -19.61
N TRP A 581 20.68 -2.34 -20.81
CA TRP A 581 21.44 -1.12 -21.11
C TRP A 581 20.83 0.16 -20.51
N LEU A 582 19.52 0.14 -20.21
CA LEU A 582 18.85 1.21 -19.47
C LEU A 582 19.21 1.17 -17.97
N VAL A 583 19.51 -0.01 -17.43
CA VAL A 583 20.07 -0.15 -16.07
C VAL A 583 21.55 0.23 -16.04
N ALA A 584 22.31 -0.07 -17.10
CA ALA A 584 23.71 0.35 -17.23
C ALA A 584 23.87 1.88 -17.31
N SER A 585 22.95 2.58 -17.99
CA SER A 585 23.07 4.03 -18.26
C SER A 585 22.75 4.95 -17.07
N ILE A 586 22.45 4.42 -15.88
CA ILE A 586 22.11 5.25 -14.72
C ILE A 586 23.33 5.74 -13.94
N GLU A 587 24.48 5.06 -14.04
CA GLU A 587 25.69 5.39 -13.28
C GLU A 587 26.86 5.74 -14.21
N ASP A 588 27.60 6.77 -13.81
CA ASP A 588 28.88 7.16 -14.41
C ASP A 588 29.98 6.36 -13.72
N TYR A 589 30.67 5.49 -14.46
CA TYR A 589 31.62 4.49 -13.92
C TYR A 589 33.04 4.74 -14.40
N ASP A 590 33.96 4.79 -13.45
CA ASP A 590 35.38 5.05 -13.63
C ASP A 590 36.17 3.72 -13.60
N LEU A 591 36.76 3.38 -14.75
CA LEU A 591 37.59 2.20 -14.97
C LEU A 591 38.91 2.21 -14.20
N GLU A 592 39.45 3.37 -13.85
CA GLU A 592 40.74 3.49 -13.15
C GLU A 592 40.57 3.37 -11.63
N THR A 593 39.47 3.90 -11.08
CA THR A 593 39.22 3.86 -9.62
C THR A 593 38.29 2.74 -9.17
N ASP A 594 37.62 2.03 -10.10
CA ASP A 594 36.55 1.06 -9.83
C ASP A 594 35.40 1.66 -8.98
N THR A 595 35.06 2.93 -9.26
CA THR A 595 33.97 3.64 -8.57
C THR A 595 32.87 4.06 -9.55
N ALA A 596 31.64 4.18 -9.04
CA ALA A 596 30.51 4.69 -9.80
C ALA A 596 29.80 5.83 -9.06
N LYS A 597 29.34 6.82 -9.82
CA LYS A 597 28.58 7.98 -9.36
C LYS A 597 27.14 7.90 -9.90
N PRO A 598 26.12 8.32 -9.14
CA PRO A 598 24.76 8.43 -9.65
C PRO A 598 24.71 9.45 -10.81
N GLY A 599 24.21 9.03 -11.97
CA GLY A 599 24.02 9.90 -13.14
C GLY A 599 22.79 10.81 -13.03
N PRO A 600 22.51 11.64 -14.06
CA PRO A 600 21.51 12.70 -14.00
C PRO A 600 20.10 12.24 -13.61
N ILE A 601 19.71 11.00 -13.94
CA ILE A 601 18.39 10.44 -13.59
C ILE A 601 18.11 10.39 -12.07
N PHE A 602 19.14 10.47 -11.22
CA PHE A 602 18.99 10.51 -9.76
C PHE A 602 18.73 11.91 -9.18
N SER A 603 18.85 12.98 -9.97
CA SER A 603 18.74 14.39 -9.53
C SER A 603 17.87 15.28 -10.44
N GLU A 604 17.77 14.95 -11.73
CA GLU A 604 17.30 15.85 -12.79
C GLU A 604 16.17 15.24 -13.62
N ARG A 605 15.54 16.07 -14.46
CA ARG A 605 14.64 15.60 -15.52
C ARG A 605 15.49 15.21 -16.73
N VAL A 606 15.47 13.93 -17.12
CA VAL A 606 16.25 13.40 -18.25
C VAL A 606 15.44 13.26 -19.53
N ILE A 607 14.10 13.25 -19.46
CA ILE A 607 13.21 13.40 -20.62
C ILE A 607 12.16 14.48 -20.39
N ALA A 608 11.93 15.32 -21.40
CA ALA A 608 10.84 16.29 -21.43
C ALA A 608 9.54 15.63 -21.93
N PRO A 609 8.36 16.09 -21.49
CA PRO A 609 7.11 15.75 -22.17
C PRO A 609 7.13 16.32 -23.60
N PRO A 610 6.36 15.74 -24.53
CA PRO A 610 6.12 16.38 -25.82
C PRO A 610 5.64 17.82 -25.63
N ALA A 611 6.21 18.77 -26.36
CA ALA A 611 5.76 20.16 -26.31
C ALA A 611 4.29 20.23 -26.75
N ALA A 612 3.46 20.95 -26.00
CA ALA A 612 2.06 21.12 -26.34
C ALA A 612 1.94 21.72 -27.75
N PRO A 613 1.17 21.10 -28.67
CA PRO A 613 1.08 21.55 -30.05
C PRO A 613 0.51 22.96 -30.11
N THR A 614 1.23 23.89 -30.74
CA THR A 614 0.75 25.27 -30.89
C THR A 614 -0.31 25.31 -31.99
N ILE A 615 -1.57 25.26 -31.58
CA ILE A 615 -2.72 25.29 -32.49
C ILE A 615 -2.92 26.73 -32.98
N THR A 616 -2.66 26.97 -34.26
CA THR A 616 -2.80 28.29 -34.90
C THR A 616 -3.86 28.30 -36.01
N SER A 617 -4.30 27.13 -36.44
CA SER A 617 -5.24 26.91 -37.52
C SER A 617 -6.11 25.66 -37.28
N PRO A 618 -7.27 25.54 -37.98
CA PRO A 618 -8.08 24.32 -37.94
C PRO A 618 -7.36 23.06 -38.44
N ALA A 619 -6.32 23.21 -39.27
CA ALA A 619 -5.48 22.09 -39.70
C ALA A 619 -4.61 21.56 -38.55
N ASP A 620 -4.08 22.45 -37.70
CA ASP A 620 -3.31 22.08 -36.51
C ASP A 620 -4.23 21.35 -35.51
N ALA A 621 -5.41 21.92 -35.21
CA ALA A 621 -6.40 21.30 -34.33
C ALA A 621 -6.80 19.91 -34.82
N LEU A 622 -7.11 19.77 -36.12
CA LEU A 622 -7.45 18.48 -36.74
C LEU A 622 -6.31 17.46 -36.62
N ALA A 623 -5.05 17.88 -36.80
CA ALA A 623 -3.89 17.01 -36.64
C ALA A 623 -3.71 16.54 -35.18
N VAL A 624 -3.97 17.40 -34.20
CA VAL A 624 -3.97 17.05 -32.77
C VAL A 624 -5.07 16.05 -32.46
N VAL A 625 -6.32 16.31 -32.89
CA VAL A 625 -7.45 15.40 -32.68
C VAL A 625 -7.22 14.03 -33.32
N LEU A 626 -6.67 13.98 -34.54
CA LEU A 626 -6.32 12.72 -35.21
C LEU A 626 -5.22 11.96 -34.46
N ASN A 627 -4.22 12.65 -33.90
CA ASN A 627 -3.14 12.04 -33.12
C ASN A 627 -3.63 11.53 -31.74
N GLU A 628 -4.55 12.24 -31.08
CA GLU A 628 -5.06 11.89 -29.76
C GLU A 628 -6.18 10.83 -29.79
N ARG A 629 -7.13 10.95 -30.74
CA ARG A 629 -8.34 10.12 -30.79
C ARG A 629 -8.32 9.08 -31.92
N GLY A 630 -7.39 9.16 -32.87
CA GLY A 630 -7.28 8.25 -34.01
C GLY A 630 -8.39 8.39 -35.07
N HIS A 631 -9.28 9.37 -34.92
CA HIS A 631 -10.37 9.70 -35.82
C HIS A 631 -10.71 11.19 -35.73
N VAL A 632 -11.53 11.70 -36.66
CA VAL A 632 -11.98 13.09 -36.63
C VAL A 632 -13.12 13.24 -35.62
N ASP A 633 -12.95 14.15 -34.67
CA ASP A 633 -13.91 14.52 -33.64
C ASP A 633 -14.10 16.05 -33.74
N ILE A 634 -15.28 16.47 -34.23
CA ILE A 634 -15.53 17.87 -34.59
C ILE A 634 -15.70 18.73 -33.35
N ASP A 635 -16.31 18.19 -32.28
CA ASP A 635 -16.50 18.89 -31.02
C ASP A 635 -15.13 19.16 -30.35
N HIS A 636 -14.21 18.19 -30.37
CA HIS A 636 -12.84 18.36 -29.89
C HIS A 636 -12.02 19.33 -30.75
N VAL A 637 -12.21 19.34 -32.08
CA VAL A 637 -11.59 20.36 -32.95
C VAL A 637 -12.11 21.76 -32.60
N ALA A 638 -13.41 21.93 -32.35
CA ALA A 638 -14.01 23.21 -31.98
C ALA A 638 -13.55 23.68 -30.59
N GLU A 639 -13.47 22.79 -29.60
CA GLU A 639 -12.93 23.07 -28.27
C GLU A 639 -11.48 23.59 -28.34
N LEU A 640 -10.62 22.91 -29.12
CA LEU A 640 -9.23 23.29 -29.37
C LEU A 640 -9.05 24.61 -30.16
N LEU A 641 -10.08 25.05 -30.89
CA LEU A 641 -10.10 26.34 -31.60
C LEU A 641 -10.85 27.43 -30.82
N HIS A 642 -11.45 27.09 -29.69
CA HIS A 642 -12.35 27.94 -28.90
C HIS A 642 -13.53 28.49 -29.72
N SER A 643 -14.08 27.66 -30.62
CA SER A 643 -15.23 27.98 -31.46
C SER A 643 -16.45 27.10 -31.14
N ASP A 644 -17.61 27.49 -31.67
CA ASP A 644 -18.79 26.61 -31.74
C ASP A 644 -18.54 25.53 -32.84
N PRO A 645 -18.98 24.28 -32.69
CA PRO A 645 -18.91 23.25 -33.74
C PRO A 645 -19.93 23.41 -34.89
N ALA A 646 -20.84 24.41 -34.85
CA ALA A 646 -21.93 24.62 -35.82
C ALA A 646 -21.56 25.39 -37.11
#